data_AF-A0A3M1S4R9-F1
#
_entry.id   AF-A0A3M1S4R9-F1
#
_cell.length_a   1.000
_cell.length_b   1.000
_cell.length_c   1.000
_cell.angle_alpha   90.00
_cell.angle_beta   90.00
_cell.angle_gamma   90.00
#
_symmetry.space_group_name_H-M   'P 1'
#
loop_
_entity.id
_entity.type
_entity.pdbx_description
1 polymer ?
#
loop_
_entity_poly.entity_id
_entity_poly.type
_entity_poly.pdbx_seq_one_letter_code
_entity_poly.pdbx_strand_id
1 'polypeptide(L)'
;MFKRLLFILILLSFGFAQESQTLKLQGLKADVVVRRDHRHIPYIQAKNEDDLYFAQGFVTASDRLWQMDLLRRLARGETAEIFGNAALQQDKYWRRFGFSKIAEETLKLLDPKLKAAIESYANGVNAYIASLDDSSLPTEFKILRYKPSPWKPSDSIIIGKVLADALSKTWEQDILYAKLKTSLSREKFADVSNVITKYDLVLFGKDNGRQPERQTSLNIIEDELLDQIKQLSQARETSLRVVGLYMEDLAASNNWVISGKRTLDKRPILANDPHLPPAAPGIWYLTHLSAGDLRVAGVTFPGVPGIILGHNDFIAWGATNVGPDVQDVYIENFNEDGKYETPNGWMSPLIRREEIKVRKSPFSTETESTIVEFVETRNGVVILEDGKNKKYSLRWTALDPENSEFEAFYYLNRAKDWKEFKAALSRYAGPTQNFVYADKDGNIGWYVAGKIPIRRVGDGREPYDGSKNDGDWIGYVPFDELPNLYNPPDGLIVTANQRIVGTSYKYSQLVREIAPPWRARRIYELLKANTKLTMNDVRDVQYDVFNIPLTMLAREIVKLSAASDQTLTILRGWDGKMIADSTAAVLVNEIRNCLAEKIADDNKPLPVYIVKERLLHRIIEEKPDYWLPKEFRNYSDFFKACDTRAQASLEQKLGADRTQWRWGKIYLARFPHPLAAAKDPFGITKQFDVSFTNVNGSQQTPNVGAFVSMRLIVSPGNWDETRQVVPLGQSGDPQSPFWKDQFEAWRTGLPQIFPFSDNAILKATKKTLVLKP
;
A
#
# COMPACT_ATOMS: atom_id res chain seq x y z
N MET A 1 39.10 38.37 39.13
CA MET A 1 37.87 37.72 38.60
C MET A 1 37.78 37.72 37.06
N PHE A 2 38.40 38.66 36.34
CA PHE A 2 38.24 38.80 34.87
C PHE A 2 39.05 37.84 33.97
N LYS A 3 40.06 37.11 34.47
CA LYS A 3 40.86 36.16 33.66
C LYS A 3 40.32 34.73 33.61
N ARG A 4 39.35 34.37 34.47
CA ARG A 4 38.71 33.03 34.46
C ARG A 4 37.44 32.96 33.60
N LEU A 5 36.80 34.10 33.28
CA LEU A 5 35.64 34.13 32.38
C LEU A 5 36.03 33.99 30.90
N LEU A 6 37.22 34.46 30.50
CA LEU A 6 37.67 34.40 29.10
C LEU A 6 38.08 32.97 28.67
N PHE A 7 38.50 32.11 29.62
CA PHE A 7 38.85 30.72 29.32
C PHE A 7 37.61 29.80 29.21
N ILE A 8 36.48 30.19 29.80
CA ILE A 8 35.20 29.46 29.70
C ILE A 8 34.45 29.87 28.42
N LEU A 9 34.65 31.09 27.91
CA LEU A 9 34.06 31.54 26.65
C LEU A 9 34.79 31.06 25.39
N ILE A 10 36.06 30.64 25.49
CA ILE A 10 36.82 30.08 24.35
C ILE A 10 36.58 28.55 24.19
N LEU A 11 36.08 27.88 25.22
CA LEU A 11 35.67 26.46 25.16
C LEU A 11 34.22 26.25 24.70
N LEU A 12 33.40 27.30 24.60
CA LEU A 12 32.04 27.26 24.03
C LEU A 12 32.00 27.55 22.52
N SER A 13 33.16 27.76 21.89
CA SER A 13 33.34 27.92 20.45
C SER A 13 34.11 26.78 19.79
N PHE A 14 34.27 25.63 20.48
CA PHE A 14 34.46 24.39 19.74
C PHE A 14 33.12 24.05 19.09
N GLY A 15 32.97 24.53 17.85
CA GLY A 15 31.94 24.05 16.95
C GLY A 15 31.90 22.53 17.06
N PHE A 16 30.70 21.98 17.23
CA PHE A 16 30.47 20.54 17.16
C PHE A 16 31.25 20.00 15.96
N ALA A 17 32.40 19.38 16.21
CA ALA A 17 33.19 18.79 15.15
C ALA A 17 32.30 17.72 14.55
N GLN A 18 31.82 17.99 13.35
CA GLN A 18 30.95 17.08 12.61
C GLN A 18 31.72 15.77 12.48
N GLU A 19 31.20 14.72 13.13
CA GLU A 19 31.86 13.42 13.17
C GLU A 19 31.94 12.90 11.73
N SER A 20 33.17 12.89 11.19
CA SER A 20 33.47 12.53 9.81
C SER A 20 34.19 11.20 9.80
N GLN A 21 33.51 10.16 9.31
CA GLN A 21 34.08 8.83 9.13
C GLN A 21 34.49 8.64 7.66
N THR A 22 35.56 7.87 7.41
CA THR A 22 35.95 7.45 6.06
C THR A 22 36.00 5.93 5.99
N LEU A 23 35.42 5.35 4.94
CA LEU A 23 35.46 3.91 4.64
C LEU A 23 35.99 3.70 3.23
N LYS A 24 36.85 2.69 3.04
CA LYS A 24 37.29 2.26 1.72
C LYS A 24 36.43 1.08 1.27
N LEU A 25 35.83 1.18 0.08
CA LEU A 25 34.94 0.18 -0.49
C LEU A 25 35.38 -0.13 -1.91
N GLN A 26 35.70 -1.40 -2.15
CA GLN A 26 35.96 -1.88 -3.50
C GLN A 26 34.71 -1.72 -4.37
N GLY A 27 34.89 -1.27 -5.61
CA GLY A 27 33.82 -1.10 -6.59
C GLY A 27 33.42 0.36 -6.85
N LEU A 28 33.80 1.29 -5.97
CA LEU A 28 33.63 2.73 -6.24
C LEU A 28 34.65 3.24 -7.26
N LYS A 29 34.22 4.15 -8.13
CA LYS A 29 35.06 4.83 -9.13
C LYS A 29 35.59 6.18 -8.61
N ALA A 30 34.84 6.82 -7.72
CA ALA A 30 35.20 8.08 -7.08
C ALA A 30 34.66 8.16 -5.65
N ASP A 31 35.12 9.16 -4.89
CA ASP A 31 34.62 9.44 -3.56
C ASP A 31 33.11 9.77 -3.58
N VAL A 32 32.37 9.18 -2.63
CA VAL A 32 30.96 9.48 -2.35
C VAL A 32 30.83 10.08 -0.96
N VAL A 33 30.08 11.17 -0.84
CA VAL A 33 29.80 11.81 0.45
C VAL A 33 28.36 11.50 0.86
N VAL A 34 28.21 10.86 2.00
CA VAL A 34 26.92 10.56 2.63
C VAL A 34 26.77 11.42 3.88
N ARG A 35 25.83 12.34 3.86
CA ARG A 35 25.46 13.16 5.02
C ARG A 35 24.22 12.59 5.69
N ARG A 36 24.08 12.75 7.01
CA ARG A 36 22.86 12.40 7.75
C ARG A 36 22.38 13.54 8.61
N ASP A 37 21.08 13.80 8.60
CA ASP A 37 20.43 14.75 9.51
C ASP A 37 20.14 14.09 10.88
N HIS A 38 19.43 14.81 11.76
CA HIS A 38 19.07 14.33 13.10
C HIS A 38 18.00 13.22 13.10
N ARG A 39 17.39 12.90 11.96
CA ARG A 39 16.46 11.76 11.75
C ARG A 39 17.16 10.57 11.09
N HIS A 40 18.49 10.64 10.93
CA HIS A 40 19.31 9.63 10.25
C HIS A 40 18.97 9.46 8.76
N ILE A 41 18.39 10.48 8.11
CA ILE A 41 18.10 10.42 6.67
C ILE A 41 19.40 10.58 5.89
N PRO A 42 19.75 9.65 4.97
CA PRO A 42 20.91 9.80 4.09
C PRO A 42 20.69 10.85 2.99
N TYR A 43 21.69 11.72 2.82
CA TYR A 43 21.85 12.59 1.66
C TYR A 43 23.14 12.17 0.94
N ILE A 44 22.98 11.48 -0.18
CA ILE A 44 24.06 10.83 -0.92
C ILE A 44 24.47 11.71 -2.10
N GLN A 45 25.74 12.08 -2.15
CA GLN A 45 26.33 12.89 -3.19
C GLN A 45 27.50 12.15 -3.82
N ALA A 46 27.41 11.85 -5.11
CA ALA A 46 28.44 11.17 -5.89
C ALA A 46 28.79 11.96 -7.16
N LYS A 47 29.90 11.62 -7.82
CA LYS A 47 30.29 12.23 -9.10
C LYS A 47 29.65 11.58 -10.32
N ASN A 48 29.13 10.37 -10.18
CA ASN A 48 28.48 9.59 -11.23
C ASN A 48 27.37 8.73 -10.63
N GLU A 49 26.45 8.28 -11.48
CA GLU A 49 25.28 7.52 -11.04
C GLU A 49 25.63 6.10 -10.56
N ASP A 50 26.65 5.45 -11.09
CA ASP A 50 27.05 4.10 -10.65
C ASP A 50 27.44 4.12 -9.17
N ASP A 51 28.31 5.06 -8.79
CA ASP A 51 28.73 5.28 -7.40
C ASP A 51 27.56 5.76 -6.51
N LEU A 52 26.62 6.53 -7.07
CA LEU A 52 25.40 6.97 -6.37
C LEU A 52 24.52 5.79 -5.98
N TYR A 53 24.20 4.91 -6.94
CA TYR A 53 23.35 3.76 -6.71
C TYR A 53 24.06 2.70 -5.87
N PHE A 54 25.37 2.50 -6.05
CA PHE A 54 26.19 1.70 -5.16
C PHE A 54 26.09 2.20 -3.71
N ALA A 55 26.34 3.48 -3.48
CA ALA A 55 26.25 4.03 -2.13
C ALA A 55 24.83 3.96 -1.57
N GLN A 56 23.79 4.16 -2.40
CA GLN A 56 22.39 3.97 -2.00
C GLN A 56 22.14 2.54 -1.50
N GLY A 57 22.60 1.53 -2.24
CA GLY A 57 22.49 0.13 -1.84
C GLY A 57 23.22 -0.15 -0.53
N PHE A 58 24.45 0.35 -0.39
CA PHE A 58 25.27 0.19 0.81
C PHE A 58 24.59 0.78 2.06
N VAL A 59 24.14 2.04 1.99
CA VAL A 59 23.56 2.72 3.16
C VAL A 59 22.16 2.22 3.50
N THR A 60 21.39 1.79 2.48
CA THR A 60 20.06 1.21 2.73
C THR A 60 20.22 -0.14 3.42
N ALA A 61 21.18 -0.97 2.97
CA ALA A 61 21.51 -2.23 3.63
C ALA A 61 22.01 -1.99 5.06
N SER A 62 22.85 -0.97 5.30
CA SER A 62 23.31 -0.66 6.65
C SER A 62 22.20 -0.31 7.64
N ASP A 63 21.09 0.22 7.14
CA ASP A 63 19.94 0.57 7.96
C ASP A 63 18.86 -0.53 7.99
N ARG A 64 18.70 -1.34 6.92
CA ARG A 64 17.50 -2.18 6.68
C ARG A 64 17.76 -3.60 6.16
N LEU A 65 18.98 -4.14 6.28
CA LEU A 65 19.36 -5.42 5.63
C LEU A 65 18.41 -6.60 5.87
N TRP A 66 17.95 -6.84 7.11
CA TRP A 66 17.06 -7.98 7.38
C TRP A 66 15.67 -7.82 6.77
N GLN A 67 15.12 -6.59 6.77
CA GLN A 67 13.86 -6.29 6.08
C GLN A 67 13.99 -6.55 4.58
N MET A 68 15.11 -6.15 3.97
CA MET A 68 15.40 -6.41 2.56
C MET A 68 15.48 -7.92 2.26
N ASP A 69 16.18 -8.68 3.09
CA ASP A 69 16.30 -10.14 2.95
C ASP A 69 14.93 -10.82 3.05
N LEU A 70 14.10 -10.42 4.02
CA LEU A 70 12.78 -10.98 4.20
C LEU A 70 11.84 -10.69 3.02
N LEU A 71 11.88 -9.46 2.48
CA LEU A 71 11.07 -9.07 1.31
C LEU A 71 11.39 -9.92 0.07
N ARG A 72 12.68 -10.16 -0.23
CA ARG A 72 13.02 -11.04 -1.36
C ARG A 72 12.63 -12.49 -1.09
N ARG A 73 12.83 -13.00 0.14
CA ARG A 73 12.50 -14.40 0.50
C ARG A 73 11.01 -14.67 0.36
N LEU A 74 10.17 -13.70 0.70
CA LEU A 74 8.72 -13.80 0.53
C LEU A 74 8.36 -14.12 -0.93
N ALA A 75 8.72 -13.24 -1.88
CA ALA A 75 8.34 -13.45 -3.27
C ALA A 75 9.10 -14.60 -3.94
N ARG A 76 10.30 -14.94 -3.45
CA ARG A 76 11.01 -16.14 -3.89
C ARG A 76 10.42 -17.43 -3.32
N GLY A 77 9.55 -17.36 -2.31
CA GLY A 77 9.05 -18.53 -1.59
C GLY A 77 10.19 -19.30 -0.91
N GLU A 78 10.95 -18.60 -0.08
CA GLU A 78 12.12 -19.06 0.68
C GLU A 78 12.01 -18.73 2.19
N THR A 79 10.80 -18.45 2.68
CA THR A 79 10.57 -18.11 4.10
C THR A 79 10.50 -19.34 5.00
N ALA A 80 10.14 -20.51 4.47
CA ALA A 80 10.19 -21.80 5.16
C ALA A 80 11.62 -22.24 5.49
N GLU A 81 12.64 -21.73 4.78
CA GLU A 81 14.05 -21.93 5.13
C GLU A 81 14.42 -21.34 6.49
N ILE A 82 13.69 -20.29 6.92
CA ILE A 82 13.96 -19.57 8.17
C ILE A 82 12.87 -19.76 9.24
N PHE A 83 11.62 -20.02 8.83
CA PHE A 83 10.48 -20.21 9.75
C PHE A 83 9.94 -21.65 9.76
N GLY A 84 10.47 -22.54 8.93
CA GLY A 84 10.08 -23.96 8.88
C GLY A 84 8.65 -24.17 8.36
N ASN A 85 8.02 -25.24 8.83
CA ASN A 85 6.69 -25.66 8.39
C ASN A 85 5.59 -24.59 8.57
N ALA A 86 5.76 -23.65 9.49
CA ALA A 86 4.81 -22.55 9.69
C ALA A 86 4.70 -21.60 8.48
N ALA A 87 5.71 -21.59 7.60
CA ALA A 87 5.76 -20.75 6.41
C ALA A 87 5.63 -21.52 5.08
N LEU A 88 5.52 -22.86 5.12
CA LEU A 88 5.52 -23.69 3.91
C LEU A 88 4.31 -23.42 2.99
N GLN A 89 3.13 -23.17 3.55
CA GLN A 89 1.93 -22.88 2.73
C GLN A 89 2.04 -21.51 2.05
N GLN A 90 2.68 -20.55 2.72
CA GLN A 90 2.99 -19.23 2.18
C GLN A 90 4.00 -19.36 1.04
N ASP A 91 5.10 -20.11 1.22
CA ASP A 91 6.07 -20.33 0.15
C ASP A 91 5.43 -21.04 -1.06
N LYS A 92 4.56 -22.03 -0.85
CA LYS A 92 3.79 -22.67 -1.93
C LYS A 92 2.92 -21.67 -2.69
N TYR A 93 2.30 -20.72 -2.00
CA TYR A 93 1.53 -19.66 -2.63
C TYR A 93 2.40 -18.81 -3.57
N TRP A 94 3.55 -18.30 -3.09
CA TRP A 94 4.43 -17.45 -3.91
C TRP A 94 5.13 -18.22 -5.04
N ARG A 95 5.54 -19.47 -4.80
CA ARG A 95 6.13 -20.37 -5.81
C ARG A 95 5.16 -20.68 -6.94
N ARG A 96 3.84 -20.63 -6.71
CA ARG A 96 2.83 -20.80 -7.76
C ARG A 96 3.01 -19.79 -8.88
N PHE A 97 3.30 -18.53 -8.56
CA PHE A 97 3.42 -17.48 -9.57
C PHE A 97 4.80 -17.40 -10.23
N GLY A 98 5.82 -18.07 -9.67
CA GLY A 98 7.15 -18.13 -10.29
C GLY A 98 7.87 -16.78 -10.38
N PHE A 99 7.56 -15.83 -9.47
CA PHE A 99 8.08 -14.46 -9.54
C PHE A 99 9.61 -14.37 -9.59
N SER A 100 10.34 -15.31 -8.98
CA SER A 100 11.80 -15.38 -9.09
C SER A 100 12.26 -15.45 -10.55
N LYS A 101 11.66 -16.35 -11.33
CA LYS A 101 11.99 -16.55 -12.74
C LYS A 101 11.57 -15.34 -13.56
N ILE A 102 10.37 -14.80 -13.31
CA ILE A 102 9.87 -13.59 -13.98
C ILE A 102 10.81 -12.40 -13.74
N ALA A 103 11.29 -12.20 -12.51
CA ALA A 103 12.22 -11.12 -12.19
C ALA A 103 13.58 -11.27 -12.89
N GLU A 104 14.09 -12.50 -13.01
CA GLU A 104 15.33 -12.81 -13.74
C GLU A 104 15.18 -12.62 -15.26
N GLU A 105 13.99 -12.88 -15.82
CA GLU A 105 13.66 -12.61 -17.22
C GLU A 105 13.46 -11.10 -17.46
N THR A 106 12.74 -10.41 -16.59
CA THR A 106 12.54 -8.96 -16.63
C THR A 106 13.88 -8.23 -16.67
N LEU A 107 14.85 -8.64 -15.82
CA LEU A 107 16.20 -8.05 -15.78
C LEU A 107 16.91 -8.06 -17.15
N LYS A 108 16.65 -9.06 -17.99
CA LYS A 108 17.24 -9.18 -19.33
C LYS A 108 16.62 -8.20 -20.33
N LEU A 109 15.39 -7.76 -20.08
CA LEU A 109 14.58 -6.92 -20.95
C LEU A 109 14.63 -5.42 -20.56
N LEU A 110 15.16 -5.09 -19.38
CA LEU A 110 15.24 -3.71 -18.90
C LEU A 110 16.10 -2.82 -19.81
N ASP A 111 15.73 -1.54 -19.85
CA ASP A 111 16.60 -0.47 -20.37
C ASP A 111 18.02 -0.59 -19.77
N PRO A 112 19.09 -0.53 -20.60
CA PRO A 112 20.46 -0.72 -20.13
C PRO A 112 20.88 0.24 -19.00
N LYS A 113 20.34 1.46 -18.96
CA LYS A 113 20.67 2.43 -17.90
C LYS A 113 20.05 2.04 -16.57
N LEU A 114 18.78 1.61 -16.58
CA LEU A 114 18.14 1.10 -15.36
C LEU A 114 18.84 -0.19 -14.90
N LYS A 115 19.18 -1.09 -15.83
CA LYS A 115 19.90 -2.32 -15.49
C LYS A 115 21.23 -2.02 -14.78
N ALA A 116 22.03 -1.08 -15.29
CA ALA A 116 23.27 -0.66 -14.66
C ALA A 116 23.06 -0.04 -13.26
N ALA A 117 21.98 0.73 -13.07
CA ALA A 117 21.62 1.27 -11.76
C ALA A 117 21.27 0.17 -10.74
N ILE A 118 20.49 -0.84 -11.15
CA ILE A 118 20.13 -1.98 -10.30
C ILE A 118 21.36 -2.83 -9.96
N GLU A 119 22.24 -3.08 -10.94
CA GLU A 119 23.50 -3.80 -10.72
C GLU A 119 24.42 -3.05 -9.74
N SER A 120 24.56 -1.73 -9.91
CA SER A 120 25.33 -0.89 -8.99
C SER A 120 24.76 -0.91 -7.58
N TYR A 121 23.43 -0.80 -7.43
CA TYR A 121 22.75 -0.92 -6.15
C TYR A 121 23.02 -2.28 -5.49
N ALA A 122 22.88 -3.39 -6.24
CA ALA A 122 23.15 -4.73 -5.74
C ALA A 122 24.61 -4.89 -5.26
N ASN A 123 25.57 -4.33 -6.00
CA ASN A 123 26.97 -4.33 -5.61
C ASN A 123 27.20 -3.58 -4.29
N GLY A 124 26.52 -2.45 -4.09
CA GLY A 124 26.55 -1.71 -2.83
C GLY A 124 26.00 -2.50 -1.64
N VAL A 125 24.86 -3.17 -1.82
CA VAL A 125 24.28 -4.07 -0.80
C VAL A 125 25.27 -5.19 -0.47
N ASN A 126 25.89 -5.79 -1.49
CA ASN A 126 26.87 -6.86 -1.31
C ASN A 126 28.15 -6.39 -0.62
N ALA A 127 28.59 -5.16 -0.88
CA ALA A 127 29.72 -4.57 -0.17
C ALA A 127 29.42 -4.40 1.33
N TYR A 128 28.19 -4.02 1.69
CA TYR A 128 27.78 -3.99 3.09
C TYR A 128 27.74 -5.40 3.70
N ILE A 129 27.10 -6.37 3.01
CA ILE A 129 27.05 -7.77 3.47
C ILE A 129 28.47 -8.33 3.71
N ALA A 130 29.41 -8.06 2.80
CA ALA A 130 30.80 -8.51 2.91
C ALA A 130 31.57 -7.84 4.06
N SER A 131 31.12 -6.68 4.55
CA SER A 131 31.71 -5.99 5.70
C SER A 131 31.27 -6.55 7.05
N LEU A 132 30.26 -7.42 7.07
CA LEU A 132 29.68 -7.98 8.30
C LEU A 132 30.49 -9.18 8.82
N ASP A 133 30.59 -9.24 10.14
CA ASP A 133 31.04 -10.38 10.91
C ASP A 133 29.96 -10.80 11.92
N ASP A 134 30.23 -11.84 12.73
CA ASP A 134 29.26 -12.35 13.69
C ASP A 134 28.87 -11.31 14.76
N SER A 135 29.70 -10.30 15.01
CA SER A 135 29.44 -9.24 16.00
C SER A 135 28.56 -8.11 15.44
N SER A 136 28.74 -7.78 14.16
CA SER A 136 28.07 -6.67 13.45
C SER A 136 26.81 -7.10 12.70
N LEU A 137 26.56 -8.41 12.58
CA LEU A 137 25.35 -8.95 11.96
C LEU A 137 24.07 -8.43 12.67
N PRO A 138 23.03 -8.01 11.93
CA PRO A 138 21.77 -7.57 12.56
C PRO A 138 21.16 -8.65 13.47
N THR A 139 20.48 -8.20 14.52
CA THR A 139 19.99 -9.05 15.62
C THR A 139 19.08 -10.18 15.14
N GLU A 140 18.27 -9.94 14.12
CA GLU A 140 17.32 -10.91 13.57
C GLU A 140 18.02 -12.10 12.94
N PHE A 141 19.13 -11.88 12.23
CA PHE A 141 19.96 -12.95 11.67
C PHE A 141 20.62 -13.78 12.79
N LYS A 142 21.07 -13.14 13.88
CA LYS A 142 21.62 -13.81 15.06
C LYS A 142 20.57 -14.69 15.76
N ILE A 143 19.35 -14.17 15.96
CA ILE A 143 18.22 -14.90 16.56
C ILE A 143 17.86 -16.11 15.70
N LEU A 144 17.76 -15.92 14.37
CA LEU A 144 17.38 -16.97 13.42
C LEU A 144 18.55 -17.86 12.98
N ARG A 145 19.77 -17.58 13.46
CA ARG A 145 21.01 -18.33 13.23
C ARG A 145 21.34 -18.56 11.75
N TYR A 146 21.19 -17.53 10.91
CA TYR A 146 21.57 -17.60 9.50
C TYR A 146 22.28 -16.32 9.05
N LYS A 147 22.97 -16.38 7.92
CA LYS A 147 23.63 -15.22 7.29
C LYS A 147 22.90 -14.84 6.00
N PRO A 148 22.82 -13.54 5.66
CA PRO A 148 22.21 -13.10 4.41
C PRO A 148 23.00 -13.65 3.22
N SER A 149 22.29 -14.13 2.20
CA SER A 149 22.91 -14.47 0.91
C SER A 149 23.24 -13.19 0.12
N PRO A 150 24.16 -13.22 -0.85
CA PRO A 150 24.40 -12.09 -1.74
C PRO A 150 23.10 -11.58 -2.39
N TRP A 151 22.94 -10.27 -2.50
CA TRP A 151 21.87 -9.59 -3.20
C TRP A 151 22.07 -9.69 -4.71
N LYS A 152 21.09 -10.27 -5.41
CA LYS A 152 21.08 -10.32 -6.88
C LYS A 152 20.37 -9.08 -7.43
N PRO A 153 20.75 -8.57 -8.62
CA PRO A 153 19.99 -7.49 -9.28
C PRO A 153 18.49 -7.79 -9.41
N SER A 154 18.12 -9.05 -9.67
CA SER A 154 16.71 -9.50 -9.73
C SER A 154 15.97 -9.35 -8.39
N ASP A 155 16.67 -9.35 -7.25
CA ASP A 155 16.05 -9.20 -5.93
C ASP A 155 15.47 -7.78 -5.74
N SER A 156 16.00 -6.77 -6.45
CA SER A 156 15.39 -5.44 -6.49
C SER A 156 14.09 -5.42 -7.30
N ILE A 157 14.03 -6.17 -8.40
CA ILE A 157 12.84 -6.27 -9.26
C ILE A 157 11.72 -7.02 -8.54
N ILE A 158 12.05 -8.08 -7.80
CA ILE A 158 11.04 -8.95 -7.16
C ILE A 158 10.20 -8.21 -6.10
N ILE A 159 10.72 -7.13 -5.52
CA ILE A 159 9.95 -6.26 -4.59
C ILE A 159 8.72 -5.68 -5.30
N GLY A 160 8.82 -5.34 -6.59
CA GLY A 160 7.69 -4.91 -7.41
C GLY A 160 6.59 -5.97 -7.51
N LYS A 161 6.96 -7.26 -7.56
CA LYS A 161 6.01 -8.38 -7.59
C LYS A 161 5.29 -8.60 -6.27
N VAL A 162 5.95 -8.33 -5.14
CA VAL A 162 5.27 -8.29 -3.82
C VAL A 162 4.18 -7.21 -3.81
N LEU A 163 4.48 -6.02 -4.34
CA LEU A 163 3.50 -4.93 -4.43
C LEU A 163 2.36 -5.25 -5.40
N ALA A 164 2.67 -5.93 -6.52
CA ALA A 164 1.66 -6.39 -7.44
C ALA A 164 0.66 -7.33 -6.79
N ASP A 165 1.15 -8.33 -6.06
CA ASP A 165 0.29 -9.22 -5.28
C ASP A 165 -0.51 -8.43 -4.24
N ALA A 166 0.14 -7.57 -3.45
CA ALA A 166 -0.52 -6.80 -2.39
C ALA A 166 -1.69 -5.94 -2.90
N LEU A 167 -1.61 -5.44 -4.14
CA LEU A 167 -2.53 -4.48 -4.75
C LEU A 167 -3.49 -5.06 -5.81
N SER A 168 -3.45 -6.36 -6.09
CA SER A 168 -4.32 -7.02 -7.08
C SER A 168 -5.09 -8.19 -6.46
N LYS A 169 -6.40 -8.03 -6.23
CA LYS A 169 -7.26 -9.07 -5.63
C LYS A 169 -8.52 -9.37 -6.45
N THR A 170 -8.59 -8.95 -7.72
CA THR A 170 -9.87 -8.99 -8.46
C THR A 170 -10.35 -10.41 -8.72
N TRP A 171 -9.45 -11.38 -8.87
CA TRP A 171 -9.84 -12.78 -9.10
C TRP A 171 -10.68 -13.37 -7.96
N GLU A 172 -10.39 -13.01 -6.69
CA GLU A 172 -11.19 -13.42 -5.53
C GLU A 172 -12.59 -12.81 -5.60
N GLN A 173 -12.66 -11.54 -6.04
CA GLN A 173 -13.92 -10.83 -6.22
C GLN A 173 -14.74 -11.41 -7.37
N ASP A 174 -14.13 -11.83 -8.47
CA ASP A 174 -14.85 -12.40 -9.62
C ASP A 174 -15.59 -13.69 -9.22
N ILE A 175 -14.92 -14.55 -8.46
CA ILE A 175 -15.53 -15.78 -7.94
C ILE A 175 -16.62 -15.46 -6.91
N LEU A 176 -16.36 -14.52 -5.99
CA LEU A 176 -17.37 -14.08 -5.02
C LEU A 176 -18.60 -13.49 -5.72
N TYR A 177 -18.42 -12.65 -6.74
CA TYR A 177 -19.52 -12.04 -7.48
C TYR A 177 -20.35 -13.09 -8.21
N ALA A 178 -19.71 -14.09 -8.84
CA ALA A 178 -20.41 -15.22 -9.44
C ALA A 178 -21.28 -15.96 -8.40
N LYS A 179 -20.76 -16.20 -7.17
CA LYS A 179 -21.52 -16.81 -6.07
C LYS A 179 -22.67 -15.91 -5.57
N LEU A 180 -22.44 -14.62 -5.41
CA LEU A 180 -23.46 -13.69 -4.92
C LEU A 180 -24.59 -13.49 -5.93
N LYS A 181 -24.29 -13.54 -7.24
CA LYS A 181 -25.29 -13.45 -8.34
C LYS A 181 -26.34 -14.57 -8.26
N THR A 182 -25.95 -15.76 -7.79
CA THR A 182 -26.86 -16.91 -7.63
C THR A 182 -27.48 -16.99 -6.24
N SER A 183 -26.87 -16.36 -5.23
CA SER A 183 -27.31 -16.45 -3.83
C SER A 183 -28.22 -15.31 -3.37
N LEU A 184 -28.16 -14.14 -4.01
CA LEU A 184 -28.94 -12.94 -3.62
C LEU A 184 -30.12 -12.69 -4.57
N SER A 185 -31.13 -11.97 -4.08
CA SER A 185 -32.19 -11.45 -4.96
C SER A 185 -31.61 -10.46 -5.98
N ARG A 186 -32.33 -10.23 -7.07
CA ARG A 186 -31.90 -9.32 -8.15
C ARG A 186 -31.60 -7.91 -7.62
N GLU A 187 -32.42 -7.41 -6.70
CA GLU A 187 -32.30 -6.09 -6.08
C GLU A 187 -31.05 -6.01 -5.20
N LYS A 188 -30.84 -7.02 -4.33
CA LYS A 188 -29.66 -7.07 -3.45
C LYS A 188 -28.37 -7.20 -4.24
N PHE A 189 -28.34 -8.03 -5.28
CA PHE A 189 -27.18 -8.16 -6.15
C PHE A 189 -26.91 -6.87 -6.95
N ALA A 190 -27.96 -6.18 -7.39
CA ALA A 190 -27.81 -4.87 -8.03
C ALA A 190 -27.16 -3.85 -7.07
N ASP A 191 -27.57 -3.84 -5.79
CA ASP A 191 -26.98 -2.96 -4.78
C ASP A 191 -25.52 -3.31 -4.48
N VAL A 192 -25.17 -4.60 -4.36
CA VAL A 192 -23.79 -5.08 -4.14
C VAL A 192 -22.88 -4.73 -5.32
N SER A 193 -23.37 -4.90 -6.54
CA SER A 193 -22.58 -4.70 -7.77
C SER A 193 -22.52 -3.24 -8.24
N ASN A 194 -23.34 -2.36 -7.67
CA ASN A 194 -23.33 -0.94 -8.01
C ASN A 194 -22.28 -0.18 -7.17
N VAL A 195 -21.30 0.39 -7.86
CA VAL A 195 -20.21 1.17 -7.27
C VAL A 195 -20.45 2.69 -7.34
N ILE A 196 -21.58 3.12 -7.90
CA ILE A 196 -21.89 4.54 -8.13
C ILE A 196 -22.68 5.11 -6.96
N THR A 197 -22.23 6.27 -6.47
CA THR A 197 -22.93 7.00 -5.41
C THR A 197 -23.05 8.49 -5.76
N LYS A 198 -24.05 9.18 -5.21
CA LYS A 198 -24.16 10.66 -5.32
C LYS A 198 -23.02 11.42 -4.63
N TYR A 199 -22.21 10.71 -3.84
CA TYR A 199 -21.06 11.25 -3.11
C TYR A 199 -19.75 11.13 -3.88
N ASP A 200 -19.76 10.47 -5.04
CA ASP A 200 -18.57 10.29 -5.87
C ASP A 200 -17.96 11.64 -6.27
N LEU A 201 -16.62 11.64 -6.36
CA LEU A 201 -15.82 12.72 -6.92
C LEU A 201 -15.14 12.19 -8.18
N VAL A 202 -15.86 12.29 -9.30
CA VAL A 202 -15.39 11.90 -10.63
C VAL A 202 -14.45 12.97 -11.16
N LEU A 203 -13.28 12.53 -11.64
CA LEU A 203 -12.26 13.41 -12.22
C LEU A 203 -12.34 13.46 -13.75
N PHE A 204 -12.73 12.35 -14.39
CA PHE A 204 -12.68 12.23 -15.84
C PHE A 204 -13.96 11.64 -16.44
N GLY A 205 -14.46 12.25 -17.50
CA GLY A 205 -15.74 11.90 -18.11
C GLY A 205 -16.93 12.38 -17.26
N LYS A 206 -18.11 11.82 -17.55
CA LYS A 206 -19.37 12.15 -16.86
C LYS A 206 -20.25 10.92 -16.71
N ASP A 207 -21.22 11.00 -15.82
CA ASP A 207 -22.26 9.99 -15.74
C ASP A 207 -23.33 10.19 -16.83
N ASN A 208 -23.65 9.13 -17.56
CA ASN A 208 -24.60 9.15 -18.68
C ASN A 208 -25.65 8.02 -18.60
N GLY A 209 -25.74 7.34 -17.46
CA GLY A 209 -26.69 6.24 -17.25
C GLY A 209 -26.33 4.94 -17.97
N ARG A 210 -25.20 4.88 -18.68
CA ARG A 210 -24.72 3.64 -19.31
C ARG A 210 -24.41 2.62 -18.21
N GLN A 211 -25.15 1.52 -18.22
CA GLN A 211 -24.78 0.33 -17.46
C GLN A 211 -23.83 -0.52 -18.33
N PRO A 212 -22.73 -1.05 -17.79
CA PRO A 212 -21.90 -2.00 -18.51
C PRO A 212 -22.76 -3.18 -18.99
N GLU A 213 -22.54 -3.64 -20.23
CA GLU A 213 -23.13 -4.89 -20.72
C GLU A 213 -22.66 -6.04 -19.82
N ARG A 214 -23.60 -6.76 -19.21
CA ARG A 214 -23.29 -7.88 -18.31
C ARG A 214 -23.36 -9.18 -19.12
N GLN A 215 -22.33 -10.02 -19.01
CA GLN A 215 -22.39 -11.39 -19.51
C GLN A 215 -23.47 -12.19 -18.78
N THR A 216 -24.15 -13.05 -19.53
CA THR A 216 -25.33 -13.80 -19.13
C THR A 216 -25.03 -15.25 -18.73
N SER A 217 -23.79 -15.72 -18.84
CA SER A 217 -23.43 -17.07 -18.38
C SER A 217 -23.53 -17.16 -16.86
N LEU A 218 -24.26 -18.15 -16.37
CA LEU A 218 -24.31 -18.47 -14.94
C LEU A 218 -23.28 -19.57 -14.68
N ASN A 219 -22.12 -19.17 -14.16
CA ASN A 219 -21.15 -20.14 -13.65
C ASN A 219 -21.54 -20.50 -12.21
N ILE A 220 -21.82 -21.78 -11.97
CA ILE A 220 -22.10 -22.29 -10.62
C ILE A 220 -20.77 -22.54 -9.93
N ILE A 221 -20.55 -21.86 -8.80
CA ILE A 221 -19.38 -22.05 -7.93
C ILE A 221 -19.80 -22.95 -6.76
N GLU A 222 -19.16 -24.12 -6.67
CA GLU A 222 -19.34 -25.10 -5.60
C GLU A 222 -18.69 -24.65 -4.29
N ASP A 223 -19.17 -25.17 -3.16
CA ASP A 223 -18.71 -24.75 -1.83
C ASP A 223 -17.28 -25.23 -1.51
N GLU A 224 -16.85 -26.38 -2.04
CA GLU A 224 -15.46 -26.88 -1.87
C GLU A 224 -14.43 -25.90 -2.46
N LEU A 225 -14.79 -25.22 -3.55
CA LEU A 225 -13.94 -24.20 -4.16
C LEU A 225 -13.73 -23.00 -3.23
N LEU A 226 -14.75 -22.65 -2.43
CA LEU A 226 -14.67 -21.55 -1.46
C LEU A 226 -13.66 -21.84 -0.35
N ASP A 227 -13.53 -23.10 0.08
CA ASP A 227 -12.53 -23.50 1.08
C ASP A 227 -11.10 -23.38 0.55
N GLN A 228 -10.86 -23.75 -0.71
CA GLN A 228 -9.55 -23.55 -1.36
C GLN A 228 -9.20 -22.07 -1.47
N ILE A 229 -10.16 -21.23 -1.89
CA ILE A 229 -9.98 -19.77 -1.96
C ILE A 229 -9.62 -19.22 -0.58
N LYS A 230 -10.32 -19.65 0.47
CA LYS A 230 -10.03 -19.25 1.85
C LYS A 230 -8.63 -19.66 2.28
N GLN A 231 -8.17 -20.87 1.94
CA GLN A 231 -6.81 -21.32 2.27
C GLN A 231 -5.74 -20.52 1.53
N LEU A 232 -5.92 -20.27 0.23
CA LEU A 232 -5.00 -19.45 -0.56
C LEU A 232 -4.95 -18.00 -0.07
N SER A 233 -6.12 -17.43 0.21
CA SER A 233 -6.25 -16.10 0.80
C SER A 233 -5.49 -16.09 2.12
N GLN A 234 -5.78 -17.01 3.06
CA GLN A 234 -5.08 -17.07 4.35
C GLN A 234 -3.56 -17.18 4.20
N ALA A 235 -3.06 -17.98 3.25
CA ALA A 235 -1.63 -18.08 2.97
C ALA A 235 -1.06 -16.74 2.49
N ARG A 236 -1.69 -16.13 1.48
CA ARG A 236 -1.36 -14.78 0.98
C ARG A 236 -1.33 -13.75 2.10
N GLU A 237 -2.41 -13.64 2.87
CA GLU A 237 -2.57 -12.69 3.96
C GLU A 237 -1.50 -12.83 5.04
N THR A 238 -1.26 -14.07 5.48
CA THR A 238 -0.24 -14.38 6.50
C THR A 238 1.15 -13.98 6.00
N SER A 239 1.45 -14.26 4.74
CA SER A 239 2.74 -13.97 4.11
C SER A 239 2.99 -12.46 3.98
N LEU A 240 1.99 -11.70 3.49
CA LEU A 240 2.07 -10.25 3.38
C LEU A 240 2.14 -9.57 4.76
N ARG A 241 1.53 -10.14 5.80
CA ARG A 241 1.60 -9.63 7.17
C ARG A 241 3.02 -9.70 7.73
N VAL A 242 3.76 -10.77 7.40
CA VAL A 242 5.16 -10.95 7.80
C VAL A 242 6.08 -9.89 7.20
N VAL A 243 5.73 -9.23 6.09
CA VAL A 243 6.54 -8.14 5.52
C VAL A 243 5.91 -6.76 5.70
N GLY A 244 4.82 -6.66 6.47
CA GLY A 244 4.16 -5.37 6.69
C GLY A 244 3.34 -4.86 5.50
N LEU A 245 2.87 -5.76 4.62
CA LEU A 245 2.12 -5.42 3.41
C LEU A 245 0.71 -6.03 3.35
N TYR A 246 0.23 -6.65 4.43
CA TYR A 246 -1.16 -7.14 4.52
C TYR A 246 -2.13 -6.14 5.17
N MET A 247 -3.25 -5.86 4.48
CA MET A 247 -4.38 -5.11 4.99
C MET A 247 -5.68 -5.92 4.85
N GLU A 248 -6.44 -6.01 5.93
CA GLU A 248 -7.75 -6.70 6.00
C GLU A 248 -8.81 -5.98 5.18
N ASP A 249 -8.76 -4.64 5.13
CA ASP A 249 -9.58 -3.80 4.26
C ASP A 249 -8.75 -3.25 3.07
N LEU A 250 -9.41 -2.58 2.10
CA LEU A 250 -8.79 -2.05 0.88
C LEU A 250 -7.56 -1.17 1.17
N ALA A 251 -6.43 -1.53 0.54
CA ALA A 251 -5.26 -0.66 0.49
C ALA A 251 -5.66 0.70 -0.08
N ALA A 252 -5.42 1.74 0.70
CA ALA A 252 -5.89 3.08 0.45
C ALA A 252 -4.69 4.05 0.37
N SER A 253 -4.92 5.27 -0.02
CA SER A 253 -3.94 6.37 -0.03
C SER A 253 -4.71 7.67 -0.27
N ASN A 254 -4.15 8.82 0.10
CA ASN A 254 -4.59 10.06 -0.53
C ASN A 254 -3.45 10.72 -1.30
N ASN A 255 -3.81 11.44 -2.35
CA ASN A 255 -2.97 12.49 -2.90
C ASN A 255 -3.85 13.61 -3.49
N TRP A 256 -3.29 14.81 -3.53
CA TRP A 256 -3.94 15.94 -4.19
C TRP A 256 -2.92 16.97 -4.64
N VAL A 257 -3.30 17.74 -5.64
CA VAL A 257 -2.54 18.89 -6.15
C VAL A 257 -3.42 20.12 -6.23
N ILE A 258 -2.86 21.24 -5.80
CA ILE A 258 -3.52 22.53 -5.68
C ILE A 258 -2.76 23.51 -6.56
N SER A 259 -3.46 24.17 -7.47
CA SER A 259 -2.87 25.20 -8.33
C SER A 259 -2.47 26.43 -7.52
N GLY A 260 -1.41 27.12 -7.95
CA GLY A 260 -0.99 28.41 -7.39
C GLY A 260 -2.10 29.47 -7.35
N LYS A 261 -3.13 29.35 -8.20
CA LYS A 261 -4.32 30.23 -8.16
C LYS A 261 -5.11 30.15 -6.85
N ARG A 262 -4.91 29.07 -6.08
CA ARG A 262 -5.60 28.77 -4.82
C ARG A 262 -4.69 28.82 -3.61
N THR A 263 -3.42 29.18 -3.76
CA THR A 263 -2.44 29.20 -2.68
C THR A 263 -2.03 30.62 -2.32
N LEU A 264 -1.62 30.82 -1.08
CA LEU A 264 -1.22 32.12 -0.57
C LEU A 264 0.02 32.68 -1.28
N ASP A 265 1.01 31.82 -1.55
CA ASP A 265 2.29 32.20 -2.16
C ASP A 265 2.32 32.03 -3.69
N LYS A 266 1.17 31.68 -4.28
CA LYS A 266 0.97 31.48 -5.73
C LYS A 266 1.76 30.32 -6.33
N ARG A 267 2.38 29.47 -5.53
CA ARG A 267 3.00 28.21 -5.98
C ARG A 267 2.03 27.06 -5.87
N PRO A 268 2.15 26.02 -6.71
CA PRO A 268 1.36 24.82 -6.51
C PRO A 268 1.77 24.14 -5.20
N ILE A 269 0.87 23.32 -4.66
CA ILE A 269 1.15 22.44 -3.52
C ILE A 269 0.70 21.04 -3.89
N LEU A 270 1.58 20.05 -3.69
CA LEU A 270 1.29 18.63 -3.81
C LEU A 270 1.35 17.99 -2.43
N ALA A 271 0.37 17.14 -2.13
CA ALA A 271 0.40 16.29 -0.96
C ALA A 271 0.15 14.83 -1.35
N ASN A 272 0.83 13.92 -0.65
CA ASN A 272 0.63 12.48 -0.80
C ASN A 272 0.86 11.79 0.55
N ASP A 273 -0.05 10.92 0.95
CA ASP A 273 0.08 10.07 2.12
C ASP A 273 -0.47 8.67 1.86
N PRO A 274 0.35 7.75 1.30
CA PRO A 274 -0.06 6.38 1.06
C PRO A 274 -0.52 5.67 2.35
N HIS A 275 -1.59 4.91 2.28
CA HIS A 275 -2.08 4.14 3.41
C HIS A 275 -1.71 2.66 3.24
N LEU A 276 -0.67 2.25 3.95
CA LEU A 276 -0.17 0.87 3.93
C LEU A 276 -0.21 0.32 5.35
N PRO A 277 -0.22 -1.01 5.53
CA PRO A 277 -0.24 -1.61 6.84
C PRO A 277 0.92 -1.11 7.71
N PRO A 278 0.66 -0.75 8.97
CA PRO A 278 1.74 -0.41 9.89
C PRO A 278 2.63 -1.63 10.10
N ALA A 279 3.94 -1.42 10.09
CA ALA A 279 4.93 -2.47 10.28
C ALA A 279 6.20 -1.89 10.91
N ALA A 280 6.95 -2.74 11.59
CA ALA A 280 8.24 -2.40 12.16
C ALA A 280 9.32 -3.33 11.57
N PRO A 281 10.34 -2.79 10.88
CA PRO A 281 10.43 -1.40 10.42
C PRO A 281 9.35 -1.04 9.37
N GLY A 282 9.09 0.26 9.20
CA GLY A 282 8.13 0.75 8.20
C GLY A 282 8.60 0.47 6.76
N ILE A 283 7.67 0.43 5.82
CA ILE A 283 7.95 0.07 4.40
C ILE A 283 8.76 1.13 3.63
N TRP A 284 8.70 2.39 4.05
CA TRP A 284 9.39 3.50 3.38
C TRP A 284 10.77 3.79 3.99
N TYR A 285 11.69 4.18 3.11
CA TYR A 285 13.01 4.70 3.47
C TYR A 285 13.23 6.06 2.81
N LEU A 286 13.44 7.10 3.61
CA LEU A 286 13.70 8.45 3.14
C LEU A 286 15.14 8.56 2.64
N THR A 287 15.38 9.21 1.50
CA THR A 287 16.73 9.49 1.01
C THR A 287 16.74 10.64 0.02
N HIS A 288 17.90 11.29 -0.09
CA HIS A 288 18.22 12.27 -1.12
C HIS A 288 19.42 11.76 -1.93
N LEU A 289 19.31 11.83 -3.25
CA LEU A 289 20.30 11.33 -4.19
C LEU A 289 20.77 12.47 -5.11
N SER A 290 22.08 12.63 -5.27
CA SER A 290 22.67 13.63 -6.16
C SER A 290 23.91 13.08 -6.89
N ALA A 291 23.88 13.16 -8.23
CA ALA A 291 25.04 12.92 -9.10
C ALA A 291 24.86 13.62 -10.45
N GLY A 292 25.81 14.46 -10.85
CA GLY A 292 25.71 15.23 -12.09
C GLY A 292 24.43 16.09 -12.12
N ASP A 293 23.61 15.90 -13.16
CA ASP A 293 22.33 16.60 -13.34
C ASP A 293 21.15 15.95 -12.58
N LEU A 294 21.35 14.79 -11.96
CA LEU A 294 20.33 14.13 -11.15
C LEU A 294 20.41 14.67 -9.72
N ARG A 295 19.34 15.33 -9.25
CA ARG A 295 19.08 15.57 -7.83
C ARG A 295 17.62 15.25 -7.52
N VAL A 296 17.39 14.31 -6.60
CA VAL A 296 16.04 13.80 -6.29
C VAL A 296 15.94 13.42 -4.83
N ALA A 297 14.79 13.68 -4.20
CA ALA A 297 14.54 13.36 -2.80
C ALA A 297 13.12 12.82 -2.59
N GLY A 298 12.97 11.91 -1.63
CA GLY A 298 11.68 11.35 -1.29
C GLY A 298 11.81 10.05 -0.52
N VAL A 299 10.87 9.14 -0.77
CA VAL A 299 10.90 7.76 -0.26
C VAL A 299 11.17 6.75 -1.36
N THR A 300 11.86 5.68 -0.98
CA THR A 300 11.96 4.44 -1.75
C THR A 300 11.55 3.23 -0.90
N PHE A 301 11.45 2.07 -1.53
CA PHE A 301 11.39 0.79 -0.84
C PHE A 301 12.82 0.31 -0.53
N PRO A 302 13.12 -0.17 0.69
CA PRO A 302 14.39 -0.84 0.97
C PRO A 302 14.64 -1.97 -0.02
N GLY A 303 15.73 -1.88 -0.79
CA GLY A 303 16.05 -2.84 -1.85
C GLY A 303 15.80 -2.36 -3.28
N VAL A 304 15.21 -1.17 -3.47
CA VAL A 304 14.93 -0.59 -4.79
C VAL A 304 15.73 0.71 -5.00
N PRO A 305 16.50 0.85 -6.11
CA PRO A 305 17.25 2.07 -6.40
C PRO A 305 16.35 3.24 -6.82
N GLY A 306 16.83 4.47 -6.59
CA GLY A 306 16.10 5.70 -6.91
C GLY A 306 15.02 6.07 -5.88
N ILE A 307 14.12 6.96 -6.28
CA ILE A 307 12.99 7.48 -5.49
C ILE A 307 11.66 7.08 -6.13
N ILE A 308 10.74 6.56 -5.33
CA ILE A 308 9.41 6.12 -5.80
C ILE A 308 8.39 7.26 -5.67
N LEU A 309 8.38 7.99 -4.55
CA LEU A 309 7.48 9.13 -4.31
C LEU A 309 8.30 10.29 -3.75
N GLY A 310 8.17 11.48 -4.34
CA GLY A 310 9.00 12.61 -3.95
C GLY A 310 9.04 13.73 -4.99
N HIS A 311 10.19 14.37 -5.11
CA HIS A 311 10.42 15.45 -6.05
C HIS A 311 11.88 15.52 -6.51
N ASN A 312 12.12 16.20 -7.62
CA ASN A 312 13.46 16.62 -8.07
C ASN A 312 13.53 18.15 -8.14
N ASP A 313 14.50 18.72 -8.85
CA ASP A 313 14.65 20.18 -8.99
C ASP A 313 13.46 20.85 -9.73
N PHE A 314 12.62 20.08 -10.44
CA PHE A 314 11.65 20.59 -11.40
C PHE A 314 10.21 20.24 -11.05
N ILE A 315 9.96 18.98 -10.69
CA ILE A 315 8.63 18.41 -10.51
C ILE A 315 8.51 17.66 -9.19
N ALA A 316 7.29 17.58 -8.68
CA ALA A 316 6.88 16.70 -7.60
C ALA A 316 5.83 15.71 -8.09
N TRP A 317 5.83 14.52 -7.50
CA TRP A 317 4.84 13.49 -7.79
C TRP A 317 4.45 12.68 -6.55
N GLY A 318 3.28 12.07 -6.64
CA GLY A 318 2.77 11.12 -5.66
C GLY A 318 1.83 10.12 -6.32
N ALA A 319 1.47 9.05 -5.61
CA ALA A 319 0.65 7.98 -6.16
C ALA A 319 -0.46 7.52 -5.20
N THR A 320 -1.59 7.08 -5.75
CA THR A 320 -2.61 6.27 -5.05
C THR A 320 -3.08 5.13 -5.95
N ASN A 321 -3.52 4.01 -5.37
CA ASN A 321 -4.03 2.88 -6.15
C ASN A 321 -5.32 3.23 -6.92
N VAL A 322 -5.45 2.73 -8.16
CA VAL A 322 -6.68 2.89 -8.99
C VAL A 322 -7.68 1.76 -8.75
N GLY A 323 -7.20 0.54 -8.53
CA GLY A 323 -8.03 -0.66 -8.40
C GLY A 323 -8.69 -1.14 -9.71
N PRO A 324 -7.95 -1.25 -10.83
CA PRO A 324 -8.51 -1.87 -12.03
C PRO A 324 -8.53 -3.39 -11.92
N ASP A 325 -9.23 -4.01 -12.86
CA ASP A 325 -9.14 -5.44 -13.11
C ASP A 325 -8.05 -5.76 -14.14
N VAL A 326 -7.03 -6.48 -13.63
CA VAL A 326 -5.82 -6.92 -14.32
C VAL A 326 -5.58 -8.43 -14.17
N GLN A 327 -6.58 -9.15 -13.67
CA GLN A 327 -6.54 -10.59 -13.41
C GLN A 327 -7.79 -11.22 -14.01
N ASP A 328 -7.68 -12.33 -14.71
CA ASP A 328 -8.84 -13.07 -15.22
C ASP A 328 -8.71 -14.55 -14.85
N VAL A 329 -9.82 -15.13 -14.42
CA VAL A 329 -9.94 -16.56 -14.09
C VAL A 329 -10.49 -17.32 -15.29
N TYR A 330 -9.93 -18.49 -15.60
CA TYR A 330 -10.38 -19.37 -16.67
C TYR A 330 -10.71 -20.74 -16.10
N ILE A 331 -11.85 -21.29 -16.50
CA ILE A 331 -12.30 -22.65 -16.19
C ILE A 331 -11.70 -23.59 -17.23
N GLU A 332 -10.82 -24.47 -16.79
CA GLU A 332 -10.05 -25.39 -17.63
C GLU A 332 -10.60 -26.82 -17.47
N ASN A 333 -11.07 -27.43 -18.55
CA ASN A 333 -11.56 -28.81 -18.56
C ASN A 333 -10.43 -29.76 -18.94
N PHE A 334 -10.22 -30.81 -18.14
CA PHE A 334 -9.19 -31.83 -18.32
C PHE A 334 -9.83 -33.19 -18.66
N ASN A 335 -9.18 -33.95 -19.56
CA ASN A 335 -9.54 -35.34 -19.85
C ASN A 335 -8.77 -36.33 -18.97
N GLU A 336 -9.07 -37.63 -19.12
CA GLU A 336 -8.43 -38.71 -18.36
C GLU A 336 -6.91 -38.82 -18.59
N ASP A 337 -6.42 -38.37 -19.74
CA ASP A 337 -4.98 -38.31 -20.07
C ASP A 337 -4.26 -37.10 -19.43
N GLY A 338 -4.98 -36.25 -18.68
CA GLY A 338 -4.44 -35.03 -18.07
C GLY A 338 -4.17 -33.89 -19.06
N LYS A 339 -4.74 -33.95 -20.27
CA LYS A 339 -4.73 -32.83 -21.22
C LYS A 339 -5.91 -31.91 -20.96
N TYR A 340 -5.74 -30.62 -21.20
CA TYR A 340 -6.82 -29.63 -21.07
C TYR A 340 -7.37 -29.23 -22.44
N GLU A 341 -8.66 -28.91 -22.48
CA GLU A 341 -9.37 -28.52 -23.70
C GLU A 341 -8.99 -27.08 -24.09
N THR A 342 -8.68 -26.87 -25.37
CA THR A 342 -8.39 -25.56 -25.94
C THR A 342 -9.25 -25.31 -27.17
N PRO A 343 -9.31 -24.07 -27.70
CA PRO A 343 -9.98 -23.79 -28.97
C PRO A 343 -9.48 -24.62 -30.16
N ASN A 344 -8.28 -25.19 -30.06
CA ASN A 344 -7.64 -26.00 -31.09
C ASN A 344 -7.60 -27.49 -30.74
N GLY A 345 -8.37 -27.93 -29.72
CA GLY A 345 -8.39 -29.31 -29.22
C GLY A 345 -7.56 -29.51 -27.95
N TRP A 346 -7.33 -30.76 -27.57
CA TRP A 346 -6.66 -31.14 -26.32
C TRP A 346 -5.15 -30.85 -26.33
N MET A 347 -4.66 -30.14 -25.32
CA MET A 347 -3.25 -29.79 -25.15
C MET A 347 -2.70 -30.28 -23.81
N SER A 348 -1.43 -30.69 -23.77
CA SER A 348 -0.75 -31.00 -22.51
C SER A 348 -0.39 -29.71 -21.75
N PRO A 349 -0.66 -29.62 -20.44
CA PRO A 349 -0.21 -28.48 -19.65
C PRO A 349 1.31 -28.52 -19.46
N LEU A 350 1.90 -27.38 -19.09
CA LEU A 350 3.26 -27.33 -18.56
C LEU A 350 3.23 -27.71 -17.07
N ILE A 351 4.06 -28.67 -16.67
CA ILE A 351 4.25 -29.06 -15.27
C ILE A 351 5.56 -28.48 -14.77
N ARG A 352 5.49 -27.49 -13.89
CA ARG A 352 6.67 -26.90 -13.24
C ARG A 352 6.91 -27.53 -11.88
N ARG A 353 8.07 -28.16 -11.71
CA ARG A 353 8.52 -28.75 -10.45
C ARG A 353 9.44 -27.78 -9.72
N GLU A 354 9.11 -27.47 -8.48
CA GLU A 354 9.89 -26.59 -7.60
C GLU A 354 10.32 -27.35 -6.35
N GLU A 355 11.54 -27.09 -5.90
CA GLU A 355 12.05 -27.56 -4.60
C GLU A 355 11.95 -26.43 -3.58
N ILE A 356 11.28 -26.69 -2.46
CA ILE A 356 11.19 -25.77 -1.31
C ILE A 356 11.98 -26.38 -0.15
N LYS A 357 12.97 -25.63 0.34
CA LYS A 357 13.72 -25.98 1.55
C LYS A 357 12.94 -25.53 2.79
N VAL A 358 12.81 -26.43 3.76
CA VAL A 358 12.01 -26.25 4.98
C VAL A 358 12.87 -26.53 6.19
N ARG A 359 12.99 -25.55 7.09
CA ARG A 359 13.71 -25.72 8.35
C ARG A 359 13.01 -26.76 9.23
N LYS A 360 13.77 -27.76 9.73
CA LYS A 360 13.22 -28.88 10.51
C LYS A 360 12.63 -28.45 11.85
N SER A 361 13.26 -27.48 12.53
CA SER A 361 12.75 -26.94 13.79
C SER A 361 13.29 -25.52 14.05
N PRO A 362 12.66 -24.71 14.92
CA PRO A 362 13.17 -23.40 15.29
C PRO A 362 14.58 -23.41 15.93
N PHE A 363 15.03 -24.58 16.42
CA PHE A 363 16.30 -24.73 17.13
C PHE A 363 17.44 -25.28 16.26
N SER A 364 17.16 -25.68 15.01
CA SER A 364 18.13 -26.18 14.04
C SER A 364 18.14 -25.30 12.78
N THR A 365 19.31 -25.17 12.15
CA THR A 365 19.45 -24.53 10.83
C THR A 365 19.35 -25.53 9.69
N GLU A 366 19.23 -26.82 9.99
CA GLU A 366 19.04 -27.86 8.98
C GLU A 366 17.69 -27.72 8.27
N THR A 367 17.73 -27.90 6.95
CA THR A 367 16.54 -27.93 6.09
C THR A 367 16.31 -29.32 5.52
N GLU A 368 15.06 -29.63 5.23
CA GLU A 368 14.65 -30.72 4.36
C GLU A 368 13.96 -30.17 3.11
N SER A 369 13.89 -30.96 2.04
CA SER A 369 13.35 -30.51 0.76
C SER A 369 11.95 -31.08 0.53
N THR A 370 11.02 -30.23 0.14
CA THR A 370 9.68 -30.60 -0.34
C THR A 370 9.58 -30.26 -1.82
N ILE A 371 9.19 -31.22 -2.65
CA ILE A 371 8.91 -30.99 -4.07
C ILE A 371 7.44 -30.61 -4.22
N VAL A 372 7.17 -29.57 -5.01
CA VAL A 372 5.83 -29.09 -5.34
C VAL A 372 5.70 -28.98 -6.85
N GLU A 373 4.56 -29.40 -7.37
CA GLU A 373 4.23 -29.28 -8.79
C GLU A 373 3.19 -28.17 -9.01
N PHE A 374 3.41 -27.34 -10.02
CA PHE A 374 2.45 -26.34 -10.48
C PHE A 374 2.07 -26.62 -11.93
N VAL A 375 0.77 -26.52 -12.23
CA VAL A 375 0.21 -26.76 -13.55
C VAL A 375 -0.01 -25.41 -14.23
N GLU A 376 0.47 -25.26 -15.45
CA GLU A 376 0.31 -24.04 -16.25
C GLU A 376 -0.36 -24.38 -17.58
N THR A 377 -1.42 -23.65 -17.92
CA THR A 377 -2.17 -23.72 -19.19
C THR A 377 -1.80 -22.54 -20.09
N ARG A 378 -2.36 -22.48 -21.32
CA ARG A 378 -2.22 -21.29 -22.18
C ARG A 378 -2.77 -20.00 -21.54
N ASN A 379 -3.69 -20.13 -20.58
CA ASN A 379 -4.37 -19.00 -19.96
C ASN A 379 -3.69 -18.58 -18.66
N GLY A 380 -2.87 -19.45 -18.03
CA GLY A 380 -2.03 -19.08 -16.90
C GLY A 380 -1.80 -20.23 -15.92
N VAL A 381 -1.40 -19.90 -14.70
CA VAL A 381 -1.14 -20.90 -13.67
C VAL A 381 -2.42 -21.35 -12.99
N VAL A 382 -2.59 -22.64 -12.77
CA VAL A 382 -3.71 -23.20 -12.00
C VAL A 382 -3.61 -22.73 -10.55
N ILE A 383 -4.68 -22.08 -10.08
CA ILE A 383 -4.83 -21.60 -8.71
C ILE A 383 -5.81 -22.44 -7.91
N LEU A 384 -6.83 -23.04 -8.53
CA LEU A 384 -7.85 -23.85 -7.86
C LEU A 384 -8.16 -25.12 -8.65
N GLU A 385 -8.62 -26.17 -7.97
CA GLU A 385 -9.02 -27.44 -8.59
C GLU A 385 -10.43 -27.83 -8.12
N ASP A 386 -11.26 -28.33 -9.03
CA ASP A 386 -12.65 -28.71 -8.80
C ASP A 386 -12.84 -30.14 -9.32
N GLY A 387 -12.63 -31.09 -8.42
CA GLY A 387 -12.44 -32.49 -8.78
C GLY A 387 -11.20 -32.73 -9.66
N LYS A 388 -11.21 -33.83 -10.42
CA LYS A 388 -10.05 -34.23 -11.25
C LYS A 388 -9.99 -33.53 -12.62
N ASN A 389 -11.16 -33.21 -13.16
CA ASN A 389 -11.31 -32.84 -14.58
C ASN A 389 -11.60 -31.35 -14.78
N LYS A 390 -11.66 -30.55 -13.72
CA LYS A 390 -11.94 -29.12 -13.83
C LYS A 390 -10.98 -28.35 -12.93
N LYS A 391 -10.33 -27.33 -13.50
CA LYS A 391 -9.35 -26.49 -12.79
C LYS A 391 -9.60 -25.03 -13.11
N TYR A 392 -9.06 -24.13 -12.30
CA TYR A 392 -9.15 -22.70 -12.54
C TYR A 392 -7.74 -22.13 -12.66
N SER A 393 -7.42 -21.58 -13.84
CA SER A 393 -6.15 -20.89 -14.07
C SER A 393 -6.30 -19.38 -13.98
N LEU A 394 -5.25 -18.71 -13.50
CA LEU A 394 -5.18 -17.26 -13.37
C LEU A 394 -4.27 -16.68 -14.44
N ARG A 395 -4.81 -15.78 -15.28
CA ARG A 395 -4.04 -14.86 -16.10
C ARG A 395 -3.85 -13.56 -15.35
N TRP A 396 -2.63 -13.03 -15.31
CA TRP A 396 -2.34 -11.81 -14.56
C TRP A 396 -1.16 -11.04 -15.17
N THR A 397 -1.29 -9.71 -15.27
CA THR A 397 -0.28 -8.82 -15.88
C THR A 397 1.06 -8.87 -15.18
N ALA A 398 1.10 -9.19 -13.88
CA ALA A 398 2.34 -9.33 -13.12
C ALA A 398 3.18 -10.55 -13.53
N LEU A 399 2.58 -11.51 -14.25
CA LEU A 399 3.23 -12.73 -14.72
C LEU A 399 3.94 -12.56 -16.08
N ASP A 400 3.81 -11.38 -16.69
CA ASP A 400 4.48 -11.03 -17.94
C ASP A 400 5.85 -10.37 -17.64
N PRO A 401 6.98 -10.95 -18.07
CA PRO A 401 8.31 -10.38 -17.81
C PRO A 401 8.58 -9.08 -18.59
N GLU A 402 7.77 -8.72 -19.59
CA GLU A 402 7.86 -7.41 -20.25
C GLU A 402 7.28 -6.27 -19.39
N ASN A 403 6.45 -6.62 -18.38
CA ASN A 403 5.84 -5.65 -17.49
C ASN A 403 6.77 -5.29 -16.32
N SER A 404 7.59 -4.24 -16.55
CA SER A 404 8.47 -3.63 -15.55
C SER A 404 7.79 -2.51 -14.74
N GLU A 405 7.92 -2.56 -13.42
CA GLU A 405 7.41 -1.53 -12.51
C GLU A 405 8.35 -0.33 -12.38
N PHE A 406 9.67 -0.56 -12.42
CA PHE A 406 10.66 0.41 -11.97
C PHE A 406 11.23 1.32 -13.07
N GLU A 407 10.99 0.99 -14.33
CA GLU A 407 11.48 1.79 -15.45
C GLU A 407 10.86 3.20 -15.48
N ALA A 408 9.57 3.31 -15.18
CA ALA A 408 8.92 4.60 -15.05
C ALA A 408 9.58 5.47 -13.96
N PHE A 409 9.90 4.89 -12.80
CA PHE A 409 10.51 5.65 -11.70
C PHE A 409 11.92 6.12 -12.02
N TYR A 410 12.72 5.32 -12.73
CA TYR A 410 14.03 5.75 -13.20
C TYR A 410 13.93 7.03 -14.04
N TYR A 411 13.03 7.07 -15.02
CA TYR A 411 12.86 8.26 -15.86
C TYR A 411 12.14 9.41 -15.13
N LEU A 412 11.20 9.09 -14.23
CA LEU A 412 10.49 10.09 -13.43
C LEU A 412 11.41 10.88 -12.50
N ASN A 413 12.45 10.23 -11.95
CA ASN A 413 13.46 10.90 -11.11
C ASN A 413 14.21 12.01 -11.87
N ARG A 414 14.20 11.99 -13.20
CA ARG A 414 14.89 12.94 -14.09
C ARG A 414 13.95 13.88 -14.83
N ALA A 415 12.64 13.62 -14.79
CA ALA A 415 11.66 14.35 -15.57
C ALA A 415 11.59 15.82 -15.14
N LYS A 416 11.54 16.72 -16.14
CA LYS A 416 11.59 18.17 -15.93
C LYS A 416 10.25 18.87 -16.09
N ASP A 417 9.32 18.25 -16.79
CA ASP A 417 8.04 18.84 -17.15
C ASP A 417 6.95 17.77 -17.33
N TRP A 418 5.74 18.20 -17.69
CA TRP A 418 4.60 17.32 -17.92
C TRP A 418 4.82 16.34 -19.07
N LYS A 419 5.58 16.74 -20.10
CA LYS A 419 5.86 15.90 -21.27
C LYS A 419 6.77 14.74 -20.86
N GLU A 420 7.85 15.04 -20.15
CA GLU A 420 8.78 14.03 -19.64
C GLU A 420 8.13 13.16 -18.55
N PHE A 421 7.26 13.74 -17.71
CA PHE A 421 6.44 12.99 -16.76
C PHE A 421 5.58 11.93 -17.46
N LYS A 422 4.82 12.32 -18.50
CA LYS A 422 4.03 11.36 -19.29
C LYS A 422 4.90 10.34 -20.01
N ALA A 423 6.03 10.77 -20.57
CA ALA A 423 6.95 9.86 -21.23
C ALA A 423 7.50 8.79 -20.27
N ALA A 424 7.82 9.17 -19.03
CA ALA A 424 8.20 8.23 -17.98
C ALA A 424 7.05 7.27 -17.64
N LEU A 425 5.83 7.80 -17.41
CA LEU A 425 4.66 6.99 -17.05
C LEU A 425 4.22 6.02 -18.16
N SER A 426 4.50 6.32 -19.43
CA SER A 426 4.19 5.41 -20.54
C SER A 426 4.92 4.06 -20.45
N ARG A 427 6.00 4.00 -19.64
CA ARG A 427 6.79 2.79 -19.35
C ARG A 427 6.30 2.05 -18.11
N TYR A 428 5.30 2.57 -17.39
CA TYR A 428 4.84 1.97 -16.15
C TYR A 428 3.93 0.77 -16.42
N ALA A 429 4.37 -0.41 -16.00
CA ALA A 429 3.59 -1.64 -16.12
C ALA A 429 3.30 -2.30 -14.75
N GLY A 430 3.52 -1.58 -13.66
CA GLY A 430 3.18 -2.05 -12.32
C GLY A 430 1.71 -1.91 -11.95
N PRO A 431 1.39 -2.11 -10.66
CA PRO A 431 0.02 -2.00 -10.16
C PRO A 431 -0.53 -0.62 -10.47
N THR A 432 -1.68 -0.55 -11.15
CA THR A 432 -2.12 0.71 -11.76
C THR A 432 -2.34 1.80 -10.71
N GLN A 433 -1.68 2.95 -10.89
CA GLN A 433 -1.73 4.07 -9.96
C GLN A 433 -2.31 5.34 -10.60
N ASN A 434 -2.91 6.16 -9.75
CA ASN A 434 -3.18 7.56 -9.94
C ASN A 434 -1.91 8.35 -9.63
N PHE A 435 -1.17 8.79 -10.64
CA PHE A 435 -0.03 9.67 -10.43
C PHE A 435 -0.47 11.12 -10.46
N VAL A 436 -0.16 11.89 -9.42
CA VAL A 436 -0.34 13.35 -9.41
C VAL A 436 0.98 14.06 -9.71
N TYR A 437 0.87 15.25 -10.25
CA TYR A 437 1.98 16.05 -10.77
C TYR A 437 1.84 17.51 -10.34
N ALA A 438 2.94 18.13 -9.93
CA ALA A 438 3.05 19.58 -9.82
C ALA A 438 4.48 20.03 -10.18
N ASP A 439 4.62 21.16 -10.85
CA ASP A 439 5.94 21.70 -11.24
C ASP A 439 6.20 23.11 -10.73
N LYS A 440 7.49 23.50 -10.77
CA LYS A 440 7.95 24.83 -10.34
C LYS A 440 7.41 25.97 -11.22
N ASP A 441 6.87 25.67 -12.40
CA ASP A 441 6.33 26.65 -13.36
C ASP A 441 4.82 26.90 -13.13
N GLY A 442 4.23 26.23 -12.14
CA GLY A 442 2.86 26.48 -11.68
C GLY A 442 1.81 25.52 -12.21
N ASN A 443 2.22 24.48 -12.95
CA ASN A 443 1.30 23.50 -13.50
C ASN A 443 0.96 22.41 -12.49
N ILE A 444 -0.25 21.88 -12.59
CA ILE A 444 -0.71 20.70 -11.88
C ILE A 444 -1.30 19.69 -12.86
N GLY A 445 -1.17 18.41 -12.55
CA GLY A 445 -1.69 17.34 -13.39
C GLY A 445 -1.97 16.06 -12.63
N TRP A 446 -2.65 15.15 -13.32
CA TRP A 446 -2.91 13.80 -12.88
C TRP A 446 -2.99 12.88 -14.08
N TYR A 447 -2.45 11.67 -13.94
CA TYR A 447 -2.41 10.66 -14.98
C TYR A 447 -2.57 9.26 -14.37
N VAL A 448 -3.47 8.46 -14.92
CA VAL A 448 -3.55 7.03 -14.60
C VAL A 448 -2.51 6.29 -15.42
N ALA A 449 -1.67 5.47 -14.80
CA ALA A 449 -0.72 4.63 -15.53
C ALA A 449 -0.71 3.19 -15.00
N GLY A 450 -0.61 2.24 -15.94
CA GLY A 450 -0.58 0.80 -15.71
C GLY A 450 -1.01 0.02 -16.96
N LYS A 451 -0.85 -1.30 -16.94
CA LYS A 451 -1.28 -2.20 -18.03
C LYS A 451 -2.65 -2.79 -17.70
N ILE A 452 -3.68 -2.34 -18.40
CA ILE A 452 -5.07 -2.77 -18.19
C ILE A 452 -5.51 -3.58 -19.41
N PRO A 453 -5.79 -4.89 -19.28
CA PRO A 453 -6.14 -5.71 -20.44
C PRO A 453 -7.46 -5.31 -21.10
N ILE A 454 -7.49 -5.44 -22.42
CA ILE A 454 -8.72 -5.44 -23.22
C ILE A 454 -9.05 -6.90 -23.52
N ARG A 455 -10.22 -7.35 -23.08
CA ARG A 455 -10.71 -8.71 -23.28
C ARG A 455 -11.48 -8.78 -24.60
N ARG A 456 -11.44 -9.92 -25.28
CA ARG A 456 -12.17 -10.12 -26.54
C ARG A 456 -13.67 -9.95 -26.33
N VAL A 457 -14.22 -10.48 -25.24
CA VAL A 457 -15.60 -10.35 -24.82
C VAL A 457 -15.65 -10.10 -23.31
N GLY A 458 -16.58 -9.26 -22.85
CA GLY A 458 -16.78 -8.99 -21.42
C GLY A 458 -15.71 -8.07 -20.81
N ASP A 459 -15.74 -7.96 -19.48
CA ASP A 459 -14.88 -7.04 -18.72
C ASP A 459 -14.18 -7.69 -17.51
N GLY A 460 -14.05 -9.03 -17.52
CA GLY A 460 -13.24 -9.80 -16.54
C GLY A 460 -13.97 -10.24 -15.27
N ARG A 461 -15.21 -9.79 -15.06
CA ARG A 461 -15.93 -9.93 -13.77
C ARG A 461 -16.42 -11.33 -13.44
N GLU A 462 -16.30 -12.26 -14.38
CA GLU A 462 -16.74 -13.64 -14.24
C GLU A 462 -15.68 -14.55 -14.88
N PRO A 463 -15.49 -15.78 -14.35
CA PRO A 463 -14.57 -16.73 -14.97
C PRO A 463 -14.92 -17.03 -16.43
N TYR A 464 -13.92 -17.07 -17.31
CA TYR A 464 -14.09 -17.46 -18.71
C TYR A 464 -14.01 -18.97 -18.91
N ASP A 465 -14.62 -19.46 -19.98
CA ASP A 465 -14.45 -20.84 -20.47
C ASP A 465 -13.08 -20.97 -21.18
N GLY A 466 -12.16 -21.75 -20.60
CA GLY A 466 -10.78 -21.91 -21.08
C GLY A 466 -10.66 -22.61 -22.43
N SER A 467 -11.71 -23.33 -22.86
CA SER A 467 -11.81 -23.95 -24.19
C SER A 467 -12.13 -22.93 -25.30
N LYS A 468 -12.46 -21.68 -24.95
CA LYS A 468 -12.86 -20.61 -25.88
C LYS A 468 -11.85 -19.46 -25.89
N ASN A 469 -12.03 -18.54 -26.84
CA ASN A 469 -11.20 -17.35 -27.00
C ASN A 469 -11.83 -16.07 -26.38
N ASP A 470 -12.97 -16.18 -25.69
CA ASP A 470 -13.74 -15.03 -25.19
C ASP A 470 -12.97 -14.21 -24.16
N GLY A 471 -12.22 -14.88 -23.28
CA GLY A 471 -11.38 -14.24 -22.26
C GLY A 471 -10.04 -13.71 -22.78
N ASP A 472 -9.66 -14.03 -24.02
CA ASP A 472 -8.35 -13.65 -24.57
C ASP A 472 -8.10 -12.15 -24.44
N TRP A 473 -6.91 -11.82 -23.97
CA TRP A 473 -6.43 -10.44 -24.01
C TRP A 473 -6.02 -10.09 -25.44
N ILE A 474 -6.73 -9.14 -26.04
CA ILE A 474 -6.48 -8.67 -27.42
C ILE A 474 -5.60 -7.41 -27.45
N GLY A 475 -5.12 -6.98 -26.29
CA GLY A 475 -4.26 -5.81 -26.12
C GLY A 475 -4.42 -5.22 -24.72
N TYR A 476 -3.85 -4.03 -24.55
CA TYR A 476 -4.02 -3.22 -23.35
C TYR A 476 -4.67 -1.89 -23.74
N VAL A 477 -5.32 -1.24 -22.77
CA VAL A 477 -5.79 0.14 -22.95
C VAL A 477 -4.62 1.02 -23.40
N PRO A 478 -4.72 1.70 -24.56
CA PRO A 478 -3.65 2.56 -25.04
C PRO A 478 -3.32 3.66 -24.03
N PHE A 479 -2.03 3.97 -23.86
CA PHE A 479 -1.57 4.92 -22.84
C PHE A 479 -2.23 6.31 -22.96
N ASP A 480 -2.40 6.82 -24.19
CA ASP A 480 -3.02 8.13 -24.45
C ASP A 480 -4.54 8.14 -24.20
N GLU A 481 -5.15 6.97 -24.05
CA GLU A 481 -6.57 6.85 -23.69
C GLU A 481 -6.81 6.68 -22.19
N LEU A 482 -5.74 6.51 -21.40
CA LEU A 482 -5.85 6.44 -19.95
C LEU A 482 -6.28 7.81 -19.38
N PRO A 483 -7.13 7.83 -18.33
CA PRO A 483 -7.66 9.07 -17.79
C PRO A 483 -6.55 9.99 -17.27
N ASN A 484 -6.66 11.26 -17.63
CA ASN A 484 -5.71 12.26 -17.19
C ASN A 484 -6.35 13.66 -17.16
N LEU A 485 -5.73 14.55 -16.40
CA LEU A 485 -6.09 15.97 -16.29
C LEU A 485 -4.81 16.80 -16.25
N TYR A 486 -4.81 17.95 -16.89
CA TYR A 486 -3.72 18.92 -16.83
C TYR A 486 -4.30 20.32 -16.69
N ASN A 487 -3.90 21.04 -15.64
CA ASN A 487 -4.36 22.38 -15.30
C ASN A 487 -5.90 22.58 -15.38
N PRO A 488 -6.71 21.77 -14.66
CA PRO A 488 -8.16 21.92 -14.70
C PRO A 488 -8.59 23.31 -14.19
N PRO A 489 -9.69 23.90 -14.72
CA PRO A 489 -10.15 25.24 -14.34
C PRO A 489 -10.37 25.43 -12.84
N ASP A 490 -10.88 24.40 -12.17
CA ASP A 490 -11.13 24.40 -10.72
C ASP A 490 -9.85 24.51 -9.90
N GLY A 491 -8.67 24.22 -10.47
CA GLY A 491 -7.37 24.35 -9.81
C GLY A 491 -7.11 23.33 -8.69
N LEU A 492 -7.89 22.24 -8.63
CA LEU A 492 -7.79 21.16 -7.65
C LEU A 492 -7.88 19.80 -8.35
N ILE A 493 -7.05 18.86 -7.95
CA ILE A 493 -7.19 17.44 -8.30
C ILE A 493 -7.03 16.63 -7.02
N VAL A 494 -7.97 15.74 -6.72
CA VAL A 494 -7.99 14.94 -5.48
C VAL A 494 -8.23 13.48 -5.82
N THR A 495 -7.33 12.61 -5.39
CA THR A 495 -7.54 11.16 -5.43
C THR A 495 -7.35 10.56 -4.04
N ALA A 496 -8.25 9.66 -3.69
CA ALA A 496 -8.29 8.92 -2.45
C ALA A 496 -8.80 7.50 -2.72
N ASN A 497 -8.39 6.90 -3.85
CA ASN A 497 -8.87 5.61 -4.38
C ASN A 497 -10.39 5.54 -4.66
N GLN A 498 -11.07 6.68 -4.68
CA GLN A 498 -12.48 6.73 -5.05
C GLN A 498 -12.67 6.40 -6.53
N ARG A 499 -13.91 6.19 -6.94
CA ARG A 499 -14.27 6.15 -8.36
C ARG A 499 -13.84 7.44 -9.08
N ILE A 500 -12.85 7.33 -9.97
CA ILE A 500 -12.23 8.46 -10.68
C ILE A 500 -12.84 8.77 -12.05
N VAL A 501 -13.57 7.83 -12.67
CA VAL A 501 -14.13 7.98 -14.02
C VAL A 501 -15.67 7.88 -14.03
N GLY A 502 -16.28 8.70 -14.88
CA GLY A 502 -17.72 8.67 -15.19
C GLY A 502 -18.13 7.44 -15.99
N THR A 503 -19.42 7.08 -15.98
CA THR A 503 -19.98 5.95 -16.80
C THR A 503 -19.86 6.18 -18.31
N SER A 504 -19.54 7.40 -18.75
CA SER A 504 -19.18 7.68 -20.14
C SER A 504 -17.80 7.14 -20.56
N TYR A 505 -16.92 6.80 -19.62
CA TYR A 505 -15.60 6.25 -19.94
C TYR A 505 -15.72 4.82 -20.46
N LYS A 506 -15.07 4.53 -21.60
CA LYS A 506 -15.30 3.29 -22.36
C LYS A 506 -14.77 2.01 -21.69
N TYR A 507 -13.76 2.10 -20.83
CA TYR A 507 -13.13 0.94 -20.19
C TYR A 507 -13.60 0.80 -18.74
N SER A 508 -14.69 0.06 -18.53
CA SER A 508 -15.33 -0.15 -17.21
C SER A 508 -14.47 -0.93 -16.22
N GLN A 509 -13.49 -1.70 -16.71
CA GLN A 509 -12.55 -2.47 -15.90
C GLN A 509 -11.58 -1.61 -15.08
N LEU A 510 -11.58 -0.28 -15.26
CA LEU A 510 -10.70 0.63 -14.51
C LEU A 510 -11.10 0.83 -13.03
N VAL A 511 -12.39 0.71 -12.71
CA VAL A 511 -12.96 1.07 -11.40
C VAL A 511 -13.63 -0.13 -10.74
N ARG A 512 -12.84 -1.19 -10.49
CA ARG A 512 -13.32 -2.46 -9.93
C ARG A 512 -13.16 -2.51 -8.42
N GLU A 513 -11.95 -2.26 -7.94
CA GLU A 513 -11.60 -2.23 -6.52
C GLU A 513 -11.44 -0.80 -5.99
N ILE A 514 -12.56 -0.07 -5.91
CA ILE A 514 -12.56 1.31 -5.40
C ILE A 514 -12.78 1.38 -3.89
N ALA A 515 -12.23 2.42 -3.28
CA ALA A 515 -12.59 2.84 -1.92
C ALA A 515 -13.89 3.67 -1.93
N PRO A 516 -14.64 3.69 -0.81
CA PRO A 516 -15.76 4.59 -0.64
C PRO A 516 -15.36 6.07 -0.81
N PRO A 517 -16.29 6.95 -1.24
CA PRO A 517 -15.96 8.31 -1.66
C PRO A 517 -15.62 9.27 -0.52
N TRP A 518 -15.80 8.87 0.74
CA TRP A 518 -15.83 9.76 1.90
C TRP A 518 -14.55 10.57 2.11
N ARG A 519 -13.38 9.94 1.97
CA ARG A 519 -12.08 10.64 2.09
C ARG A 519 -11.91 11.69 1.00
N ALA A 520 -12.10 11.30 -0.27
CA ALA A 520 -12.00 12.22 -1.41
C ALA A 520 -12.96 13.40 -1.27
N ARG A 521 -14.22 13.12 -0.89
CA ARG A 521 -15.25 14.13 -0.66
C ARG A 521 -14.84 15.10 0.45
N ARG A 522 -14.39 14.60 1.60
CA ARG A 522 -13.96 15.43 2.73
C ARG A 522 -12.76 16.31 2.38
N ILE A 523 -11.74 15.73 1.72
CA ILE A 523 -10.56 16.47 1.26
C ILE A 523 -10.98 17.58 0.29
N TYR A 524 -11.81 17.26 -0.70
CA TYR A 524 -12.28 18.23 -1.69
C TYR A 524 -13.09 19.37 -1.05
N GLU A 525 -13.99 19.07 -0.11
CA GLU A 525 -14.79 20.09 0.60
C GLU A 525 -13.90 21.06 1.38
N LEU A 526 -12.91 20.56 2.12
CA LEU A 526 -11.97 21.38 2.90
C LEU A 526 -11.12 22.28 2.00
N LEU A 527 -10.56 21.72 0.92
CA LEU A 527 -9.72 22.47 -0.01
C LEU A 527 -10.53 23.47 -0.86
N LYS A 528 -11.79 23.16 -1.20
CA LYS A 528 -12.64 24.05 -1.98
C LYS A 528 -13.08 25.29 -1.19
N ALA A 529 -13.25 25.15 0.12
CA ALA A 529 -13.70 26.22 1.01
C ALA A 529 -12.70 27.39 1.15
N ASN A 530 -11.42 27.18 0.83
CA ASN A 530 -10.38 28.20 0.91
C ASN A 530 -9.68 28.39 -0.45
N THR A 531 -9.44 29.64 -0.85
CA THR A 531 -8.74 29.99 -2.10
C THR A 531 -7.35 30.60 -1.86
N LYS A 532 -6.87 30.61 -0.62
CA LYS A 532 -5.53 31.08 -0.22
C LYS A 532 -4.87 30.07 0.71
N LEU A 533 -4.77 28.83 0.25
CA LEU A 533 -4.22 27.70 0.98
C LEU A 533 -2.71 27.86 1.20
N THR A 534 -2.26 27.43 2.37
CA THR A 534 -0.85 27.29 2.76
C THR A 534 -0.50 25.82 2.93
N MET A 535 0.80 25.49 3.04
CA MET A 535 1.21 24.13 3.41
C MET A 535 0.69 23.69 4.79
N ASN A 536 0.40 24.64 5.70
CA ASN A 536 -0.21 24.32 7.00
C ASN A 536 -1.67 23.92 6.84
N ASP A 537 -2.45 24.61 5.98
CA ASP A 537 -3.82 24.22 5.68
C ASP A 537 -3.86 22.81 5.05
N VAL A 538 -2.93 22.52 4.14
CA VAL A 538 -2.81 21.20 3.50
C VAL A 538 -2.44 20.11 4.50
N ARG A 539 -1.54 20.40 5.44
CA ARG A 539 -1.26 19.52 6.58
C ARG A 539 -2.52 19.31 7.43
N ASP A 540 -3.29 20.35 7.72
CA ASP A 540 -4.49 20.20 8.54
C ASP A 540 -5.55 19.32 7.86
N VAL A 541 -5.64 19.36 6.53
CA VAL A 541 -6.45 18.41 5.74
C VAL A 541 -5.95 16.97 5.87
N GLN A 542 -4.63 16.73 5.80
CA GLN A 542 -4.02 15.40 6.03
C GLN A 542 -4.35 14.82 7.43
N TYR A 543 -4.59 15.69 8.40
CA TYR A 543 -4.90 15.34 9.79
C TYR A 543 -6.39 15.45 10.16
N ASP A 544 -7.28 15.75 9.20
CA ASP A 544 -8.71 15.82 9.45
C ASP A 544 -9.29 14.42 9.79
N VAL A 545 -10.14 14.40 10.81
CA VAL A 545 -10.72 13.18 11.40
C VAL A 545 -12.24 13.18 11.41
N PHE A 546 -12.88 14.02 10.58
CA PHE A 546 -14.34 14.08 10.51
C PHE A 546 -14.87 12.91 9.66
N ASN A 547 -15.66 12.02 10.28
CA ASN A 547 -16.17 10.81 9.64
C ASN A 547 -17.59 11.02 9.11
N ILE A 548 -17.72 11.24 7.80
CA ILE A 548 -19.00 11.50 7.13
C ILE A 548 -20.03 10.38 7.39
N PRO A 549 -19.77 9.10 7.07
CA PRO A 549 -20.80 8.06 7.18
C PRO A 549 -21.22 7.77 8.62
N LEU A 550 -20.30 7.80 9.59
CA LEU A 550 -20.66 7.62 11.00
C LEU A 550 -21.46 8.81 11.55
N THR A 551 -21.17 10.03 11.09
CA THR A 551 -21.97 11.21 11.46
C THR A 551 -23.39 11.10 10.91
N MET A 552 -23.56 10.59 9.68
CA MET A 552 -24.88 10.31 9.11
C MET A 552 -25.64 9.26 9.93
N LEU A 553 -25.00 8.15 10.29
CA LEU A 553 -25.60 7.12 11.14
C LEU A 553 -26.02 7.68 12.51
N ALA A 554 -25.13 8.42 13.18
CA ALA A 554 -25.44 9.03 14.48
C ALA A 554 -26.65 9.96 14.42
N ARG A 555 -26.74 10.81 13.39
CA ARG A 555 -27.87 11.70 13.16
C ARG A 555 -29.17 10.94 12.92
N GLU A 556 -29.13 9.85 12.17
CA GLU A 556 -30.32 9.05 11.90
C GLU A 556 -30.81 8.31 13.16
N ILE A 557 -29.90 7.76 13.98
CA ILE A 557 -30.22 7.17 15.28
C ILE A 557 -30.91 8.21 16.18
N VAL A 558 -30.37 9.42 16.25
CA VAL A 558 -30.94 10.52 17.05
C VAL A 558 -32.33 10.93 16.53
N LYS A 559 -32.48 11.08 15.20
CA LYS A 559 -33.74 11.47 14.55
C LYS A 559 -34.86 10.48 14.83
N LEU A 560 -34.56 9.18 14.82
CA LEU A 560 -35.53 8.12 15.07
C LEU A 560 -35.75 7.82 16.55
N SER A 561 -34.99 8.45 17.46
CA SER A 561 -34.91 8.05 18.88
C SER A 561 -34.66 6.53 19.03
N ALA A 562 -33.76 6.01 18.20
CA ALA A 562 -33.56 4.57 18.00
C ALA A 562 -32.32 4.01 18.73
N ALA A 563 -32.13 4.46 19.97
CA ALA A 563 -31.11 3.98 20.90
C ALA A 563 -31.55 4.28 22.34
N SER A 564 -30.78 3.86 23.34
CA SER A 564 -31.00 4.25 24.74
C SER A 564 -30.87 5.77 24.94
N ASP A 565 -31.56 6.32 25.95
CA ASP A 565 -31.52 7.77 26.26
C ASP A 565 -30.09 8.29 26.48
N GLN A 566 -29.25 7.44 27.07
CA GLN A 566 -27.84 7.74 27.27
C GLN A 566 -27.08 7.84 25.94
N THR A 567 -27.22 6.86 25.05
CA THR A 567 -26.62 6.89 23.72
C THR A 567 -27.12 8.11 22.94
N LEU A 568 -28.42 8.39 22.97
CA LEU A 568 -29.01 9.56 22.29
C LEU A 568 -28.42 10.87 22.81
N THR A 569 -28.20 10.99 24.11
CA THR A 569 -27.57 12.18 24.72
C THR A 569 -26.12 12.37 24.23
N ILE A 570 -25.34 11.28 24.21
CA ILE A 570 -23.96 11.30 23.72
C ILE A 570 -23.91 11.68 22.23
N LEU A 571 -24.76 11.06 21.40
CA LEU A 571 -24.74 11.27 19.95
C LEU A 571 -25.27 12.65 19.52
N ARG A 572 -26.19 13.26 20.27
CA ARG A 572 -26.67 14.64 20.00
C ARG A 572 -25.55 15.68 20.09
N GLY A 573 -24.60 15.48 21.01
CA GLY A 573 -23.47 16.40 21.22
C GLY A 573 -22.23 16.08 20.39
N TRP A 574 -22.25 15.03 19.57
CA TRP A 574 -21.05 14.61 18.83
C TRP A 574 -20.80 15.47 17.59
N ASP A 575 -19.56 15.93 17.45
CA ASP A 575 -19.09 16.79 16.35
C ASP A 575 -18.65 15.99 15.10
N GLY A 576 -18.83 14.67 15.10
CA GLY A 576 -18.46 13.78 14.00
C GLY A 576 -16.98 13.42 13.93
N LYS A 577 -16.15 13.87 14.89
CA LYS A 577 -14.70 13.64 14.86
C LYS A 577 -14.29 12.35 15.56
N MET A 578 -13.39 11.62 14.91
CA MET A 578 -12.74 10.39 15.39
C MET A 578 -11.49 10.71 16.22
N ILE A 579 -11.63 11.55 17.23
CA ILE A 579 -10.54 11.84 18.19
C ILE A 579 -10.42 10.71 19.22
N ALA A 580 -9.20 10.44 19.67
CA ALA A 580 -8.87 9.34 20.60
C ALA A 580 -9.75 9.35 21.86
N ASP A 581 -10.08 10.53 22.37
CA ASP A 581 -10.87 10.67 23.59
C ASP A 581 -12.40 10.62 23.38
N SER A 582 -12.88 10.36 22.16
CA SER A 582 -14.30 10.38 21.84
C SER A 582 -15.03 9.10 22.26
N THR A 583 -16.00 9.23 23.17
CA THR A 583 -16.95 8.17 23.52
C THR A 583 -18.02 7.97 22.45
N ALA A 584 -18.49 9.06 21.83
CA ALA A 584 -19.47 8.96 20.75
C ALA A 584 -18.93 8.18 19.55
N ALA A 585 -17.66 8.40 19.19
CA ALA A 585 -17.01 7.73 18.07
C ALA A 585 -16.94 6.20 18.27
N VAL A 586 -16.53 5.74 19.46
CA VAL A 586 -16.45 4.30 19.73
C VAL A 586 -17.83 3.64 19.78
N LEU A 587 -18.82 4.33 20.34
CA LEU A 587 -20.19 3.83 20.46
C LEU A 587 -20.86 3.69 19.09
N VAL A 588 -20.85 4.75 18.26
CA VAL A 588 -21.47 4.68 16.93
C VAL A 588 -20.75 3.69 16.00
N ASN A 589 -19.43 3.51 16.18
CA ASN A 589 -18.65 2.52 15.44
C ASN A 589 -19.07 1.08 15.79
N GLU A 590 -19.27 0.77 17.07
CA GLU A 590 -19.77 -0.56 17.49
C GLU A 590 -21.22 -0.80 17.04
N ILE A 591 -22.07 0.24 17.04
CA ILE A 591 -23.41 0.16 16.45
C ILE A 591 -23.30 -0.18 14.95
N ARG A 592 -22.45 0.55 14.20
CA ARG A 592 -22.20 0.28 12.78
C ARG A 592 -21.77 -1.17 12.55
N ASN A 593 -20.84 -1.68 13.36
CA ASN A 593 -20.35 -3.05 13.24
C ASN A 593 -21.48 -4.06 13.43
N CYS A 594 -22.32 -3.89 14.47
CA CYS A 594 -23.50 -4.73 14.67
C CYS A 594 -24.46 -4.69 13.47
N LEU A 595 -24.74 -3.49 12.93
CA LEU A 595 -25.63 -3.36 11.77
C LEU A 595 -25.10 -4.12 10.56
N ALA A 596 -23.80 -3.96 10.26
CA ALA A 596 -23.17 -4.65 9.15
C ALA A 596 -23.17 -6.17 9.33
N GLU A 597 -22.83 -6.65 10.53
CA GLU A 597 -22.81 -8.08 10.88
C GLU A 597 -24.18 -8.72 10.69
N LYS A 598 -25.24 -8.12 11.26
CA LYS A 598 -26.60 -8.66 11.16
C LYS A 598 -27.15 -8.66 9.74
N ILE A 599 -26.87 -7.62 8.96
CA ILE A 599 -27.24 -7.58 7.54
C ILE A 599 -26.51 -8.67 6.76
N ALA A 600 -25.19 -8.84 6.98
CA ALA A 600 -24.42 -9.87 6.31
C ALA A 600 -24.89 -11.28 6.69
N ASP A 601 -25.19 -11.52 7.97
CA ASP A 601 -25.66 -12.81 8.48
C ASP A 601 -27.02 -13.23 7.89
N ASP A 602 -27.96 -12.30 7.73
CA ASP A 602 -29.26 -12.54 7.08
C ASP A 602 -29.13 -12.79 5.56
N ASN A 603 -27.96 -12.48 4.98
CA ASN A 603 -27.70 -12.47 3.53
C ASN A 603 -26.46 -13.28 3.12
N LYS A 604 -26.13 -14.35 3.87
CA LYS A 604 -25.00 -15.22 3.53
C LYS A 604 -25.10 -15.73 2.08
N PRO A 605 -23.98 -15.80 1.34
CA PRO A 605 -22.59 -15.64 1.81
C PRO A 605 -22.03 -14.21 1.72
N LEU A 606 -22.87 -13.16 1.70
CA LEU A 606 -22.41 -11.77 1.60
C LEU A 606 -21.38 -11.40 2.70
N PRO A 607 -20.16 -10.97 2.35
CA PRO A 607 -19.16 -10.59 3.35
C PRO A 607 -19.53 -9.31 4.09
N VAL A 608 -19.26 -9.29 5.40
CA VAL A 608 -19.53 -8.14 6.27
C VAL A 608 -18.82 -6.86 5.83
N TYR A 609 -17.62 -6.95 5.26
CA TYR A 609 -16.87 -5.76 4.81
C TYR A 609 -17.57 -5.06 3.63
N ILE A 610 -18.23 -5.80 2.73
CA ILE A 610 -19.01 -5.22 1.63
C ILE A 610 -20.18 -4.42 2.21
N VAL A 611 -20.87 -4.98 3.19
CA VAL A 611 -21.97 -4.29 3.87
C VAL A 611 -21.44 -3.04 4.57
N LYS A 612 -20.45 -3.21 5.45
CA LYS A 612 -19.87 -2.18 6.32
C LYS A 612 -19.38 -0.97 5.52
N GLU A 613 -18.61 -1.20 4.46
CA GLU A 613 -17.89 -0.12 3.76
C GLU A 613 -18.64 0.41 2.53
N ARG A 614 -19.43 -0.41 1.82
CA ARG A 614 -20.09 -0.02 0.57
C ARG A 614 -21.59 0.21 0.71
N LEU A 615 -22.32 -0.70 1.35
CA LEU A 615 -23.79 -0.69 1.32
C LEU A 615 -24.43 0.10 2.45
N LEU A 616 -23.82 0.05 3.64
CA LEU A 616 -24.52 0.41 4.88
C LEU A 616 -25.01 1.86 4.88
N HIS A 617 -24.24 2.81 4.32
CA HIS A 617 -24.67 4.20 4.23
C HIS A 617 -25.98 4.36 3.44
N ARG A 618 -26.11 3.67 2.30
CA ARG A 618 -27.31 3.69 1.46
C ARG A 618 -28.46 3.00 2.15
N ILE A 619 -28.22 1.86 2.79
CA ILE A 619 -29.23 1.15 3.59
C ILE A 619 -29.75 2.05 4.72
N ILE A 620 -28.90 2.82 5.39
CA ILE A 620 -29.30 3.76 6.44
C ILE A 620 -30.11 4.93 5.87
N GLU A 621 -29.72 5.46 4.72
CA GLU A 621 -30.37 6.61 4.10
C GLU A 621 -31.75 6.24 3.52
N GLU A 622 -31.79 5.21 2.66
CA GLU A 622 -32.97 4.79 1.91
C GLU A 622 -33.89 3.85 2.71
N LYS A 623 -33.35 3.10 3.68
CA LYS A 623 -34.07 2.11 4.50
C LYS A 623 -34.97 1.15 3.70
N PRO A 624 -34.46 0.50 2.64
CA PRO A 624 -35.26 -0.43 1.87
C PRO A 624 -35.66 -1.66 2.70
N ASP A 625 -36.95 -2.01 2.71
CA ASP A 625 -37.48 -3.15 3.48
C ASP A 625 -36.74 -4.48 3.20
N TYR A 626 -36.27 -4.67 1.97
CA TYR A 626 -35.57 -5.90 1.59
C TYR A 626 -34.18 -6.04 2.24
N TRP A 627 -33.56 -4.99 2.77
CA TRP A 627 -32.31 -5.06 3.54
C TRP A 627 -32.52 -5.08 5.07
N LEU A 628 -33.76 -4.96 5.55
CA LEU A 628 -34.06 -5.12 6.97
C LEU A 628 -33.91 -6.60 7.36
N PRO A 629 -33.04 -6.97 8.32
CA PRO A 629 -32.93 -8.36 8.74
C PRO A 629 -34.28 -8.88 9.24
N LYS A 630 -34.64 -10.12 8.87
CA LYS A 630 -36.00 -10.68 9.07
C LYS A 630 -36.48 -10.71 10.52
N GLU A 631 -35.55 -10.66 11.47
CA GLU A 631 -35.82 -10.63 12.90
C GLU A 631 -36.38 -9.29 13.41
N PHE A 632 -36.28 -8.21 12.63
CA PHE A 632 -36.74 -6.87 13.02
C PHE A 632 -37.98 -6.43 12.26
N ARG A 633 -38.86 -5.69 12.95
CA ARG A 633 -40.10 -5.14 12.37
C ARG A 633 -39.87 -3.86 11.57
N ASN A 634 -38.86 -3.08 11.97
CA ASN A 634 -38.49 -1.82 11.35
C ASN A 634 -37.03 -1.46 11.72
N TYR A 635 -36.47 -0.44 11.06
CA TYR A 635 -35.11 0.02 11.33
C TYR A 635 -34.90 0.62 12.72
N SER A 636 -35.94 1.18 13.36
CA SER A 636 -35.79 1.71 14.72
C SER A 636 -35.54 0.58 15.72
N ASP A 637 -36.24 -0.55 15.58
CA ASP A 637 -36.04 -1.72 16.44
C ASP A 637 -34.65 -2.34 16.18
N PHE A 638 -34.23 -2.38 14.92
CA PHE A 638 -32.90 -2.85 14.53
C PHE A 638 -31.78 -1.99 15.15
N PHE A 639 -31.87 -0.67 15.06
CA PHE A 639 -30.87 0.24 15.62
C PHE A 639 -30.81 0.15 17.15
N LYS A 640 -31.97 0.04 17.83
CA LYS A 640 -32.03 -0.17 19.29
C LYS A 640 -31.36 -1.47 19.71
N ALA A 641 -31.60 -2.56 18.98
CA ALA A 641 -30.95 -3.84 19.25
C ALA A 641 -29.42 -3.75 19.09
N CYS A 642 -28.95 -3.02 18.09
CA CYS A 642 -27.52 -2.80 17.89
C CYS A 642 -26.88 -1.84 18.89
N ASP A 643 -27.60 -0.84 19.40
CA ASP A 643 -27.15 -0.03 20.55
C ASP A 643 -26.94 -0.91 21.79
N THR A 644 -27.90 -1.78 22.10
CA THR A 644 -27.77 -2.72 23.23
C THR A 644 -26.55 -3.64 23.08
N ARG A 645 -26.33 -4.22 21.89
CA ARG A 645 -25.13 -5.05 21.62
C ARG A 645 -23.85 -4.22 21.71
N ALA A 646 -23.84 -3.00 21.19
CA ALA A 646 -22.67 -2.13 21.22
C ALA A 646 -22.26 -1.81 22.67
N GLN A 647 -23.22 -1.46 23.53
CA GLN A 647 -22.94 -1.22 24.96
C GLN A 647 -22.38 -2.47 25.65
N ALA A 648 -22.99 -3.64 25.45
CA ALA A 648 -22.49 -4.89 26.01
C ALA A 648 -21.08 -5.24 25.50
N SER A 649 -20.81 -5.02 24.21
CA SER A 649 -19.49 -5.26 23.63
C SER A 649 -18.42 -4.33 24.21
N LEU A 650 -18.75 -3.04 24.40
CA LEU A 650 -17.83 -2.08 25.01
C LEU A 650 -17.58 -2.37 26.48
N GLU A 651 -18.60 -2.76 27.24
CA GLU A 651 -18.46 -3.21 28.62
C GLU A 651 -17.53 -4.42 28.72
N GLN A 652 -17.69 -5.40 27.81
CA GLN A 652 -16.81 -6.57 27.75
C GLN A 652 -15.36 -6.20 27.39
N LYS A 653 -15.18 -5.31 26.40
CA LYS A 653 -13.84 -4.95 25.87
C LYS A 653 -13.07 -3.99 26.78
N LEU A 654 -13.77 -3.04 27.42
CA LEU A 654 -13.16 -1.90 28.12
C LEU A 654 -13.57 -1.80 29.60
N GLY A 655 -14.43 -2.69 30.08
CA GLY A 655 -14.97 -2.70 31.44
C GLY A 655 -16.24 -1.87 31.61
N ALA A 656 -16.87 -2.02 32.77
CA ALA A 656 -18.13 -1.35 33.13
C ALA A 656 -17.99 0.17 33.35
N ASP A 657 -16.77 0.65 33.63
CA ASP A 657 -16.48 2.08 33.73
C ASP A 657 -16.55 2.74 32.34
N ARG A 658 -17.67 3.39 32.06
CA ARG A 658 -17.93 4.07 30.79
C ARG A 658 -16.96 5.23 30.50
N THR A 659 -16.23 5.75 31.49
CA THR A 659 -15.19 6.76 31.22
C THR A 659 -14.01 6.20 30.43
N GLN A 660 -13.85 4.87 30.42
CA GLN A 660 -12.86 4.14 29.61
C GLN A 660 -13.30 3.93 28.16
N TRP A 661 -14.57 4.16 27.83
CA TRP A 661 -15.10 3.95 26.47
C TRP A 661 -14.65 5.10 25.57
N ARG A 662 -13.41 4.99 25.08
CA ARG A 662 -12.70 6.00 24.30
C ARG A 662 -12.18 5.37 23.02
N TRP A 663 -12.34 6.08 21.88
CA TRP A 663 -11.87 5.62 20.58
C TRP A 663 -10.42 5.11 20.58
N GLY A 664 -9.49 5.85 21.19
CA GLY A 664 -8.06 5.56 21.23
C GLY A 664 -7.67 4.38 22.14
N LYS A 665 -8.62 3.75 22.83
CA LYS A 665 -8.41 2.49 23.58
C LYS A 665 -8.59 1.25 22.69
N ILE A 666 -9.37 1.38 21.60
CA ILE A 666 -9.60 0.30 20.63
C ILE A 666 -8.82 0.57 19.33
N TYR A 667 -8.77 1.82 18.89
CA TYR A 667 -8.05 2.23 17.69
C TYR A 667 -6.60 2.59 18.01
N LEU A 668 -5.74 1.58 18.01
CA LEU A 668 -4.32 1.66 18.38
C LEU A 668 -3.43 1.74 17.15
N ALA A 669 -2.23 2.31 17.30
CA ALA A 669 -1.16 2.14 16.32
C ALA A 669 -0.22 1.02 16.75
N ARG A 670 -0.37 -0.14 16.11
CA ARG A 670 0.50 -1.30 16.32
C ARG A 670 1.35 -1.50 15.07
N PHE A 671 2.66 -1.57 15.25
CA PHE A 671 3.64 -1.80 14.19
C PHE A 671 4.25 -3.18 14.42
N PRO A 672 3.60 -4.27 13.93
CA PRO A 672 4.10 -5.61 14.12
C PRO A 672 5.47 -5.80 13.48
N HIS A 673 6.35 -6.49 14.21
CA HIS A 673 7.58 -7.06 13.70
C HIS A 673 7.43 -8.59 13.65
N PRO A 674 7.93 -9.29 12.61
CA PRO A 674 7.66 -10.72 12.45
C PRO A 674 8.20 -11.58 13.60
N LEU A 675 9.36 -11.21 14.14
CA LEU A 675 9.94 -11.90 15.29
C LEU A 675 9.20 -11.62 16.61
N ALA A 676 8.43 -10.54 16.72
CA ALA A 676 7.65 -10.24 17.94
C ALA A 676 6.50 -11.24 18.14
N ALA A 677 6.06 -11.92 17.07
CA ALA A 677 4.98 -12.91 17.13
C ALA A 677 5.45 -14.32 17.55
N ALA A 678 6.75 -14.56 17.66
CA ALA A 678 7.28 -15.86 18.03
C ALA A 678 7.03 -16.16 19.52
N LYS A 679 6.73 -17.42 19.85
CA LYS A 679 6.67 -17.88 21.25
C LYS A 679 8.06 -17.77 21.86
N ASP A 680 8.18 -16.90 22.85
CA ASP A 680 9.47 -16.53 23.40
C ASP A 680 9.44 -16.60 24.94
N PRO A 681 9.84 -17.76 25.52
CA PRO A 681 9.87 -17.93 26.96
C PRO A 681 10.95 -17.08 27.66
N PHE A 682 11.89 -16.49 26.90
CA PHE A 682 13.02 -15.73 27.43
C PHE A 682 12.90 -14.20 27.22
N GLY A 683 11.86 -13.74 26.53
CA GLY A 683 11.56 -12.31 26.32
C GLY A 683 12.51 -11.56 25.36
N ILE A 684 13.35 -12.27 24.60
CA ILE A 684 14.28 -11.75 23.59
C ILE A 684 13.56 -10.93 22.50
N THR A 685 12.35 -11.31 22.13
CA THR A 685 11.55 -10.74 21.04
C THR A 685 10.75 -9.51 21.45
N LYS A 686 10.63 -9.22 22.76
CA LYS A 686 9.92 -8.03 23.27
C LYS A 686 10.52 -6.71 22.79
N GLN A 687 11.81 -6.71 22.45
CA GLN A 687 12.50 -5.53 21.90
C GLN A 687 11.88 -5.05 20.57
N PHE A 688 11.17 -5.94 19.85
CA PHE A 688 10.55 -5.63 18.58
C PHE A 688 9.07 -5.19 18.70
N ASP A 689 8.48 -5.22 19.89
CA ASP A 689 7.09 -4.78 20.07
C ASP A 689 7.01 -3.25 20.03
N VAL A 690 6.25 -2.74 19.06
CA VAL A 690 6.07 -1.31 18.85
C VAL A 690 4.58 -1.03 18.78
N SER A 691 4.06 -0.48 19.87
CA SER A 691 2.66 -0.07 19.96
C SER A 691 2.52 1.29 20.62
N PHE A 692 1.53 2.04 20.18
CA PHE A 692 1.20 3.37 20.67
C PHE A 692 -0.32 3.52 20.79
N THR A 693 -0.74 4.28 21.81
CA THR A 693 -2.13 4.62 22.07
C THR A 693 -2.43 6.05 21.58
N ASN A 694 -3.68 6.49 21.71
CA ASN A 694 -4.10 7.88 21.46
C ASN A 694 -3.84 8.36 20.02
N VAL A 695 -4.16 7.51 19.04
CA VAL A 695 -4.13 7.85 17.61
C VAL A 695 -5.54 8.22 17.16
N ASN A 696 -5.65 9.34 16.43
CA ASN A 696 -6.93 9.82 15.89
C ASN A 696 -7.18 9.25 14.49
N GLY A 697 -8.41 9.40 14.01
CA GLY A 697 -8.81 9.02 12.66
C GLY A 697 -9.41 7.63 12.57
N SER A 698 -9.78 7.25 11.35
CA SER A 698 -10.43 5.99 10.98
C SER A 698 -10.29 5.77 9.48
N GLN A 699 -10.55 4.57 8.95
CA GLN A 699 -10.43 4.29 7.51
C GLN A 699 -11.26 5.22 6.58
N GLN A 700 -12.32 5.86 7.11
CA GLN A 700 -13.20 6.76 6.34
C GLN A 700 -12.91 8.25 6.55
N THR A 701 -11.83 8.60 7.24
CA THR A 701 -11.37 9.99 7.42
C THR A 701 -10.08 10.23 6.65
N PRO A 702 -9.78 11.48 6.22
CA PRO A 702 -8.52 11.79 5.53
C PRO A 702 -7.29 11.26 6.29
N ASN A 703 -7.24 11.48 7.61
CA ASN A 703 -6.31 10.80 8.49
C ASN A 703 -6.84 9.40 8.85
N VAL A 704 -6.27 8.34 8.28
CA VAL A 704 -6.66 6.96 8.60
C VAL A 704 -5.98 6.39 9.86
N GLY A 705 -5.29 7.22 10.63
CA GLY A 705 -4.54 6.82 11.82
C GLY A 705 -3.30 6.00 11.49
N ALA A 706 -3.13 4.85 12.14
CA ALA A 706 -1.94 4.00 12.05
C ALA A 706 -1.56 3.55 10.63
N PHE A 707 -2.53 3.52 9.72
CA PHE A 707 -2.32 3.11 8.34
C PHE A 707 -1.66 4.19 7.48
N VAL A 708 -1.52 5.43 7.94
CA VAL A 708 -0.79 6.45 7.16
C VAL A 708 0.70 6.13 7.18
N SER A 709 1.21 5.56 6.08
CA SER A 709 2.55 4.97 6.03
C SER A 709 3.66 5.99 5.80
N MET A 710 3.36 7.14 5.20
CA MET A 710 4.19 8.34 5.18
C MET A 710 3.32 9.55 4.88
N ARG A 711 3.84 10.75 5.07
CA ARG A 711 3.21 11.99 4.59
C ARG A 711 4.23 12.84 3.88
N LEU A 712 3.85 13.37 2.73
CA LEU A 712 4.60 14.34 1.93
C LEU A 712 3.72 15.57 1.69
N ILE A 713 4.30 16.75 1.90
CA ILE A 713 3.78 18.03 1.43
C ILE A 713 4.95 18.77 0.79
N VAL A 714 4.77 19.18 -0.45
CA VAL A 714 5.80 19.89 -1.23
C VAL A 714 5.17 21.03 -2.00
N SER A 715 5.88 22.16 -2.05
CA SER A 715 5.52 23.31 -2.89
C SER A 715 6.60 23.51 -3.95
N PRO A 716 6.38 23.05 -5.19
CA PRO A 716 7.38 23.15 -6.24
C PRO A 716 7.96 24.55 -6.43
N GLY A 717 9.28 24.63 -6.53
CA GLY A 717 10.05 25.88 -6.51
C GLY A 717 10.39 26.40 -5.10
N ASN A 718 9.91 25.74 -4.05
CA ASN A 718 10.28 25.96 -2.65
C ASN A 718 10.69 24.64 -1.99
N TRP A 719 11.67 23.97 -2.59
CA TRP A 719 12.06 22.59 -2.25
C TRP A 719 12.65 22.43 -0.84
N ASP A 720 13.30 23.47 -0.32
CA ASP A 720 13.86 23.44 1.05
C ASP A 720 12.79 23.50 2.14
N GLU A 721 11.53 23.73 1.78
CA GLU A 721 10.37 23.70 2.68
C GLU A 721 9.55 22.42 2.56
N THR A 722 10.01 21.43 1.77
CA THR A 722 9.39 20.10 1.69
C THR A 722 9.24 19.52 3.09
N ARG A 723 8.06 18.98 3.40
CA ARG A 723 7.78 18.31 4.67
C ARG A 723 7.50 16.85 4.42
N GLN A 724 8.32 15.98 4.98
CA GLN A 724 8.14 14.54 4.85
C GLN A 724 8.42 13.81 6.15
N VAL A 725 7.56 12.85 6.49
CA VAL A 725 7.65 12.08 7.74
C VAL A 725 7.15 10.65 7.53
N VAL A 726 7.80 9.70 8.20
CA VAL A 726 7.38 8.29 8.31
C VAL A 726 6.97 7.98 9.76
N PRO A 727 6.09 6.99 10.02
CA PRO A 727 5.59 6.70 11.37
C PRO A 727 6.67 6.28 12.37
N LEU A 728 7.65 5.49 11.92
CA LEU A 728 8.77 5.04 12.74
C LEU A 728 10.01 5.86 12.38
N GLY A 729 11.19 5.25 12.37
CA GLY A 729 12.42 5.91 11.94
C GLY A 729 13.11 5.22 10.77
N GLN A 730 14.30 5.70 10.42
CA GLN A 730 15.09 5.18 9.30
C GLN A 730 15.74 3.82 9.58
N SER A 731 15.92 3.45 10.85
CA SER A 731 16.61 2.21 11.23
C SER A 731 15.68 1.00 11.22
N GLY A 732 16.23 -0.17 10.89
CA GLY A 732 15.67 -1.50 11.08
C GLY A 732 15.99 -2.12 12.45
N ASP A 733 16.99 -1.58 13.14
CA ASP A 733 17.46 -2.08 14.44
C ASP A 733 16.66 -1.46 15.60
N PRO A 734 15.97 -2.25 16.46
CA PRO A 734 15.25 -1.76 17.63
C PRO A 734 16.11 -1.07 18.69
N GLN A 735 17.42 -1.31 18.70
CA GLN A 735 18.37 -0.67 19.62
C GLN A 735 18.87 0.68 19.10
N SER A 736 18.61 0.98 17.83
CA SER A 736 18.97 2.27 17.25
C SER A 736 18.08 3.39 17.82
N PRO A 737 18.66 4.57 18.16
CA PRO A 737 17.85 5.73 18.53
C PRO A 737 16.92 6.19 17.39
N PHE A 738 17.20 5.78 16.15
CA PHE A 738 16.43 6.12 14.95
C PHE A 738 15.44 5.01 14.53
N TRP A 739 15.06 4.12 15.46
CA TRP A 739 14.05 3.09 15.23
C TRP A 739 12.63 3.65 15.16
N LYS A 740 12.32 4.64 16.02
CA LYS A 740 10.97 5.20 16.22
C LYS A 740 10.96 6.70 16.51
N ASP A 741 12.03 7.40 16.15
CA ASP A 741 12.29 8.80 16.49
C ASP A 741 11.33 9.80 15.84
N GLN A 742 10.67 9.43 14.74
CA GLN A 742 9.73 10.34 14.06
C GLN A 742 8.27 10.17 14.50
N PHE A 743 7.94 9.17 15.34
CA PHE A 743 6.55 8.82 15.68
C PHE A 743 5.76 9.99 16.25
N GLU A 744 6.35 10.79 17.13
CA GLU A 744 5.65 11.93 17.73
C GLU A 744 5.35 13.04 16.71
N ALA A 745 6.30 13.34 15.82
CA ALA A 745 6.09 14.30 14.73
C ALA A 745 5.01 13.80 13.75
N TRP A 746 5.03 12.50 13.42
CA TRP A 746 4.03 11.84 12.59
C TRP A 746 2.65 11.83 13.25
N ARG A 747 2.55 11.52 14.55
CA ARG A 747 1.26 11.42 15.26
C ARG A 747 0.60 12.77 15.47
N THR A 748 1.39 13.81 15.76
CA THR A 748 0.89 15.16 16.12
C THR A 748 0.71 16.10 14.94
N GLY A 749 1.11 15.69 13.73
CA GLY A 749 0.99 16.56 12.55
C GLY A 749 1.98 17.70 12.57
N LEU A 750 3.22 17.40 12.91
CA LEU A 750 4.34 18.33 12.85
C LEU A 750 5.44 17.75 11.96
N PRO A 751 5.16 17.45 10.67
CA PRO A 751 6.16 16.89 9.78
C PRO A 751 7.34 17.86 9.65
N GLN A 752 8.53 17.34 9.88
CA GLN A 752 9.75 18.15 9.84
C GLN A 752 10.19 18.40 8.40
N ILE A 753 10.97 19.48 8.23
CA ILE A 753 11.53 19.86 6.93
C ILE A 753 12.47 18.75 6.43
N PHE A 754 12.35 18.39 5.16
CA PHE A 754 13.27 17.54 4.42
C PHE A 754 14.07 18.42 3.45
N PRO A 755 15.24 18.92 3.85
CA PRO A 755 16.03 19.87 3.04
C PRO A 755 16.48 19.27 1.72
N PHE A 756 16.65 20.11 0.69
CA PHE A 756 16.93 19.64 -0.67
C PHE A 756 18.17 20.29 -1.29
N SER A 757 18.37 21.59 -1.11
CA SER A 757 19.54 22.29 -1.63
C SER A 757 20.80 21.90 -0.86
N ASP A 758 21.96 21.93 -1.52
CA ASP A 758 23.23 21.57 -0.90
C ASP A 758 23.51 22.40 0.38
N ASN A 759 23.13 23.68 0.38
CA ASN A 759 23.26 24.56 1.53
C ASN A 759 22.32 24.19 2.69
N ALA A 760 21.06 23.85 2.39
CA ALA A 760 20.09 23.43 3.42
C ALA A 760 20.50 22.07 4.01
N ILE A 761 20.94 21.13 3.17
CA ILE A 761 21.47 19.84 3.59
C ILE A 761 22.68 20.02 4.50
N LEU A 762 23.65 20.87 4.11
CA LEU A 762 24.84 21.13 4.92
C LEU A 762 24.48 21.65 6.31
N LYS A 763 23.50 22.57 6.40
CA LYS A 763 22.99 23.10 7.69
C LYS A 763 22.30 22.04 8.55
N ALA A 764 21.57 21.11 7.92
CA ALA A 764 20.87 20.04 8.63
C ALA A 764 21.78 18.89 9.07
N THR A 765 22.98 18.78 8.47
CA THR A 765 23.86 17.62 8.66
C THR A 765 24.37 17.52 10.09
N LYS A 766 24.30 16.30 10.64
CA LYS A 766 24.83 15.91 11.96
C LYS A 766 26.02 14.96 11.84
N LYS A 767 26.03 14.10 10.82
CA LYS A 767 27.13 13.14 10.58
C LYS A 767 27.50 13.11 9.10
N THR A 768 28.78 12.88 8.84
CA THR A 768 29.32 12.72 7.48
C THR A 768 30.09 11.41 7.38
N LEU A 769 29.80 10.64 6.33
CA LEU A 769 30.52 9.45 5.93
C LEU A 769 31.07 9.67 4.52
N VAL A 770 32.38 9.46 4.34
CA VAL A 770 33.03 9.50 3.03
C VAL A 770 33.37 8.07 2.63
N LEU A 771 32.80 7.59 1.52
CA LEU A 771 33.12 6.31 0.92
C LEU A 771 34.16 6.54 -0.16
N LYS A 772 35.28 5.82 -0.11
CA LYS A 772 36.40 5.95 -1.05
C LYS A 772 36.66 4.64 -1.80
N PRO A 773 37.19 4.69 -3.02
CA PRO A 773 37.69 3.51 -3.73
C PRO A 773 38.76 2.72 -2.96
#